data_AF-A0A4U0P6P7-F1
#
_entry.id   AF-A0A4U0P6P7-F1
#
_cell.length_a   1.000
_cell.length_b   1.000
_cell.length_c   1.000
_cell.angle_alpha   90.00
_cell.angle_beta   90.00
_cell.angle_gamma   90.00
#
_symmetry.space_group_name_H-M   'P 1'
#
loop_
_entity.id
_entity.type
_entity.pdbx_description
1 polymer ?
#
loop_
_entity_poly.entity_id
_entity_poly.type
_entity_poly.pdbx_seq_one_letter_code
_entity_poly.pdbx_strand_id
1 'polypeptide(L)'
;MFKFHVILNLIVFLFIASCSPRQEKTKFVIAFSQCVGDDAWRKTMLDEMKRELSFYPDIAFIYRDAEGDNELQKRQIRELLNEDIDLLIVSPNEAEPLTPIVDSVFQKNIPVVVTDRKTSSGLYNAYVGADNIAIGRLAGQYIAQETQNRGRIGIMTGLKGSSASMEREKGLRDFLTQVPLLNISARLQGDWEKQTAYLQAKQHIDALRDNDIILAFNDQMALGVRQALDESGPHDIKIIGVDALPGPDNGLEEITKGTLFASMLYPTGGTEAIRTAIAILEKKPYKRENILGTLVINKENAGLMALQSNKIQEQQEDIDKRQQLIIEQNEIYQSQKTTLNIVVASLVLAVVFGGISIVVIKSNWEKNKHLEAQNKEILSQQQRIVEMNQRIQEASEAKSSFFTNVSHEFKTPLTLILAPMEELEQEKSLSPEAKEQLTRIKRNAKKLQHLVTDLIDIHRIDKASIKLQASPVQIDHFIQQVLANFKPLSQQKRISLSYSSKTPIKEIWVDEYLMEQVLSNLLSNAFKFTATGGKISILVEENTFGDHLYIRVVDNGVGIPSSAVDHVFDAFYQGAASPQGSGIGLAYVKEIVSLHHGQVTVSSKQDVGSSFTLRLPTGRLHLSDAEIKHQQQPAATFYPDLENVWNATEDLADEAASFHSSKSANILVIDDHADIRHFLKAVLEKEYNVIFAKNYSDAHTTIEKSYPDLIISDIMLPDGSGLELLKYVKNNPNTAQVPVLLLSALDTDEAKVEGMRLMADAYLTKPFSVAHLKAVITNLILSRKQLKERYTSIIKPLDTIEETGYTEQDKRFLHHLAMIVESRLGDQRLNVEEIASELHISRVQLYRKTKSLLNCSVNDYLLQRRLKKSKHLILEGLTINEIAEKIGFSSPTYFAAAFKKQFGITPTAFKKDVLKR
;
A
#
# COMPACT_ATOMS: atom_id res chain seq x y z
N MET A 1 11.29 -18.21 -20.08
CA MET A 1 12.45 -17.31 -20.26
C MET A 1 13.27 -17.59 -21.51
N PHE A 2 13.66 -18.85 -21.81
CA PHE A 2 14.52 -19.18 -22.96
C PHE A 2 13.99 -18.70 -24.33
N LYS A 3 12.69 -18.87 -24.62
CA LYS A 3 12.08 -18.39 -25.88
C LYS A 3 12.07 -16.87 -26.05
N PHE A 4 12.05 -16.12 -24.95
CA PHE A 4 12.06 -14.65 -24.98
C PHE A 4 13.46 -14.11 -25.31
N HIS A 5 14.50 -14.77 -24.80
CA HIS A 5 15.89 -14.42 -25.10
C HIS A 5 16.25 -14.69 -26.57
N VAL A 6 15.72 -15.76 -27.17
CA VAL A 6 15.98 -16.06 -28.59
C VAL A 6 15.37 -14.99 -29.50
N ILE A 7 14.13 -14.55 -29.22
CA ILE A 7 13.46 -13.50 -30.01
C ILE A 7 14.17 -12.15 -29.82
N LEU A 8 14.57 -11.81 -28.60
CA LEU A 8 15.32 -10.58 -28.33
C LEU A 8 16.68 -10.56 -29.04
N ASN A 9 17.41 -11.68 -29.02
CA ASN A 9 18.68 -11.79 -29.74
C ASN A 9 18.49 -11.72 -31.27
N LEU A 10 17.40 -12.28 -31.81
CA LEU A 10 17.10 -12.18 -33.24
C LEU A 10 16.80 -10.73 -33.66
N ILE A 11 16.06 -9.99 -32.83
CA ILE A 11 15.76 -8.57 -33.05
C ILE A 11 17.05 -7.73 -32.98
N VAL A 12 17.89 -7.96 -31.96
CA VAL A 12 19.20 -7.29 -31.83
C VAL A 12 20.09 -7.59 -33.02
N PHE A 13 20.12 -8.84 -33.52
CA PHE A 13 20.90 -9.21 -34.70
C PHE A 13 20.41 -8.51 -35.98
N LEU A 14 19.09 -8.35 -36.15
CA LEU A 14 18.49 -7.61 -37.26
C LEU A 14 18.83 -6.11 -37.20
N PHE A 15 18.90 -5.52 -36.01
CA PHE A 15 19.32 -4.12 -35.83
C PHE A 15 20.81 -3.91 -36.13
N ILE A 16 21.68 -4.84 -35.73
CA ILE A 16 23.13 -4.74 -35.97
C ILE A 16 23.44 -4.94 -37.46
N ALA A 17 22.70 -5.80 -38.17
CA ALA A 17 22.87 -6.00 -39.61
C ALA A 17 22.45 -4.80 -40.47
N SER A 18 21.70 -3.83 -39.91
CA SER A 18 21.23 -2.65 -40.64
C SER A 18 22.18 -1.45 -40.57
N CYS A 19 23.26 -1.53 -39.79
CA CYS A 19 24.27 -0.47 -39.66
C CYS A 19 25.62 -0.97 -40.15
N SER A 20 25.82 -0.98 -41.46
CA SER A 20 27.17 -1.06 -42.04
C SER A 20 27.26 -0.04 -43.17
N PRO A 21 27.90 1.12 -42.94
CA PRO A 21 28.20 2.04 -44.03
C PRO A 21 29.23 1.33 -44.93
N ARG A 22 28.82 0.98 -46.13
CA ARG A 22 29.74 0.45 -47.15
C ARG A 22 30.51 1.65 -47.68
N GLN A 23 31.63 1.98 -47.04
CA GLN A 23 32.61 2.91 -47.58
C GLN A 23 33.07 2.37 -48.95
N GLU A 24 32.90 3.16 -50.01
CA GLU A 24 33.56 2.92 -51.28
C GLU A 24 35.07 2.90 -51.01
N LYS A 25 35.68 1.72 -51.19
CA LYS A 25 37.10 1.55 -50.96
C LYS A 25 37.83 2.06 -52.20
N THR A 26 38.58 3.14 -52.05
CA THR A 26 39.64 3.50 -52.99
C THR A 26 40.54 2.28 -53.20
N LYS A 27 40.65 1.84 -54.45
CA LYS A 27 41.35 0.63 -54.86
C LYS A 27 42.83 0.89 -55.11
N PHE A 28 43.18 2.06 -55.65
CA PHE A 28 44.55 2.47 -55.95
C PHE A 28 44.75 3.98 -55.80
N VAL A 29 46.00 4.41 -55.55
CA VAL A 29 46.44 5.80 -55.48
C VAL A 29 47.51 6.07 -56.53
N ILE A 30 47.20 6.94 -57.50
CA ILE A 30 48.14 7.39 -58.54
C ILE A 30 48.60 8.80 -58.20
N ALA A 31 49.91 9.01 -58.11
CA ALA A 31 50.48 10.35 -57.96
C ALA A 31 51.11 10.83 -59.27
N PHE A 32 50.93 12.11 -59.59
CA PHE A 32 51.54 12.79 -60.70
C PHE A 32 52.43 13.95 -60.22
N SER A 33 53.73 13.82 -60.46
CA SER A 33 54.73 14.87 -60.23
C SER A 33 55.05 15.58 -61.54
N GLN A 34 54.58 16.82 -61.67
CA GLN A 34 54.76 17.67 -62.83
C GLN A 34 55.94 18.63 -62.63
N CYS A 35 56.66 18.97 -63.71
CA CYS A 35 57.78 19.91 -63.65
C CYS A 35 57.33 21.37 -63.58
N VAL A 36 56.37 21.76 -64.41
CA VAL A 36 55.77 23.10 -64.49
C VAL A 36 54.28 22.91 -64.82
N GLY A 37 53.37 23.57 -64.10
CA GLY A 37 51.93 23.48 -64.36
C GLY A 37 51.30 24.70 -65.03
N ASP A 38 52.02 25.82 -65.17
CA ASP A 38 51.42 27.09 -65.59
C ASP A 38 51.19 27.25 -67.09
N ASP A 39 51.85 26.46 -67.93
CA ASP A 39 51.67 26.54 -69.38
C ASP A 39 50.43 25.77 -69.89
N ALA A 40 49.90 26.22 -71.03
CA ALA A 40 48.66 25.69 -71.61
C ALA A 40 48.76 24.20 -71.97
N TRP A 41 49.94 23.72 -72.35
CA TRP A 41 50.16 22.32 -72.73
C TRP A 41 50.06 21.41 -71.50
N ARG A 42 50.68 21.82 -70.38
CA ARG A 42 50.65 21.07 -69.12
C ARG A 42 49.27 21.06 -68.46
N LYS A 43 48.53 22.16 -68.57
CA LYS A 43 47.12 22.23 -68.15
C LYS A 43 46.27 21.26 -68.95
N THR A 44 46.41 21.25 -70.28
CA THR A 44 45.69 20.32 -71.17
C THR A 44 46.02 18.87 -70.82
N MET A 45 47.29 18.55 -70.57
CA MET A 45 47.72 17.22 -70.13
C MET A 45 47.05 16.79 -68.82
N LEU A 46 47.04 17.67 -67.82
CA LEU A 46 46.40 17.40 -66.52
C LEU A 46 44.88 17.19 -66.68
N ASP A 47 44.23 17.98 -67.51
CA ASP A 47 42.79 17.87 -67.78
C ASP A 47 42.45 16.55 -68.49
N GLU A 48 43.27 16.11 -69.45
CA GLU A 48 43.14 14.80 -70.08
C GLU A 48 43.31 13.64 -69.08
N MET A 49 44.26 13.76 -68.15
CA MET A 49 44.45 12.76 -67.09
C MET A 49 43.20 12.67 -66.20
N LYS A 50 42.70 13.81 -65.71
CA LYS A 50 41.49 13.88 -64.89
C LYS A 50 40.27 13.33 -65.63
N ARG A 51 40.15 13.65 -66.92
CA ARG A 51 39.10 13.15 -67.79
C ARG A 51 39.12 11.62 -67.89
N GLU A 52 40.28 11.03 -68.15
CA GLU A 52 40.41 9.57 -68.20
C GLU A 52 40.15 8.93 -66.83
N LEU A 53 40.60 9.56 -65.74
CA LEU A 53 40.33 9.11 -64.37
C LEU A 53 38.86 9.16 -63.97
N SER A 54 38.04 10.02 -64.60
CA SER A 54 36.60 10.05 -64.36
C SER A 54 35.92 8.71 -64.70
N PHE A 55 36.50 7.90 -65.59
CA PHE A 55 36.01 6.54 -65.87
C PHE A 55 36.39 5.52 -64.79
N TYR A 56 37.24 5.89 -63.83
CA TYR A 56 37.78 5.02 -62.78
C TYR A 56 37.62 5.65 -61.39
N PRO A 57 36.39 5.76 -60.87
CA PRO A 57 36.09 6.47 -59.61
C PRO A 57 36.77 5.84 -58.37
N ASP A 58 37.19 4.59 -58.46
CA ASP A 58 37.89 3.88 -57.39
C ASP A 58 39.38 4.25 -57.26
N ILE A 59 39.90 5.14 -58.11
CA ILE A 59 41.32 5.55 -58.10
C ILE A 59 41.44 6.97 -57.54
N ALA A 60 42.25 7.12 -56.50
CA ALA A 60 42.62 8.43 -55.98
C ALA A 60 43.77 9.02 -56.80
N PHE A 61 43.68 10.30 -57.14
CA PHE A 61 44.70 10.99 -57.94
C PHE A 61 45.30 12.18 -57.18
N ILE A 62 46.62 12.19 -57.07
CA ILE A 62 47.37 13.22 -56.33
C ILE A 62 48.25 13.98 -57.32
N TYR A 63 48.06 15.29 -57.43
CA TYR A 63 48.86 16.17 -58.29
C TYR A 63 49.83 17.02 -57.46
N ARG A 64 51.07 17.17 -57.95
CA ARG A 64 52.09 18.08 -57.41
C ARG A 64 52.79 18.82 -58.56
N ASP A 65 52.87 20.13 -58.46
CA ASP A 65 53.57 21.02 -59.39
C ASP A 65 54.89 21.49 -58.78
N ALA A 66 55.99 21.31 -59.51
CA ALA A 66 57.32 21.70 -59.06
C ALA A 66 57.76 23.11 -59.46
N GLU A 67 56.93 23.88 -60.18
CA GLU A 67 57.19 25.29 -60.52
C GLU A 67 58.57 25.52 -61.20
N GLY A 68 59.08 24.52 -61.92
CA GLY A 68 60.38 24.55 -62.59
C GLY A 68 61.60 24.32 -61.68
N ASP A 69 61.42 23.98 -60.40
CA ASP A 69 62.48 23.76 -59.42
C ASP A 69 62.75 22.26 -59.17
N ASN A 70 63.98 21.83 -59.48
CA ASN A 70 64.42 20.44 -59.30
C ASN A 70 64.42 19.97 -57.83
N GLU A 71 64.78 20.83 -56.88
CA GLU A 71 64.81 20.48 -55.45
C GLU A 71 63.42 20.41 -54.85
N LEU A 72 62.51 21.30 -55.29
CA LEU A 72 61.09 21.21 -54.96
C LEU A 72 60.50 19.89 -55.50
N GLN A 73 60.76 19.55 -56.77
CA GLN A 73 60.26 18.30 -57.35
C GLN A 73 60.77 17.06 -56.59
N LYS A 74 62.06 17.03 -56.24
CA LYS A 74 62.64 15.95 -55.42
C LYS A 74 61.95 15.83 -54.05
N ARG A 75 61.70 16.96 -53.38
CA ARG A 75 61.02 16.99 -52.08
C ARG A 75 59.59 16.46 -52.19
N GLN A 76 58.82 16.91 -53.18
CA GLN A 76 57.46 16.45 -53.43
C GLN A 76 57.42 14.95 -53.70
N ILE A 77 58.33 14.41 -54.52
CA ILE A 77 58.39 12.96 -54.76
C ILE A 77 58.68 12.18 -53.47
N ARG A 78 59.54 12.70 -52.57
CA ARG A 78 59.78 12.08 -51.25
C ARG A 78 58.54 12.13 -50.35
N GLU A 79 57.77 13.22 -50.39
CA GLU A 79 56.52 13.35 -49.65
C GLU A 79 55.47 12.35 -50.16
N LEU A 80 55.32 12.23 -51.48
CA LEU A 80 54.43 11.26 -52.11
C LEU A 80 54.78 9.81 -51.74
N LEU A 81 56.07 9.50 -51.57
CA LEU A 81 56.51 8.19 -51.08
C LEU A 81 56.09 7.91 -49.62
N ASN A 82 55.77 8.93 -48.83
CA ASN A 82 55.24 8.78 -47.47
C ASN A 82 53.70 8.68 -47.46
N GLU A 83 53.02 8.99 -48.57
CA GLU A 83 51.56 8.94 -48.72
C GLU A 83 51.06 7.57 -49.26
N ASP A 84 51.89 6.52 -49.22
CA ASP A 84 51.58 5.14 -49.66
C ASP A 84 50.98 5.05 -51.09
N ILE A 85 51.60 5.77 -52.04
CA ILE A 85 51.18 5.74 -53.44
C ILE A 85 51.41 4.37 -54.10
N ASP A 86 50.48 3.93 -54.94
CA ASP A 86 50.60 2.67 -55.68
C ASP A 86 51.38 2.84 -57.00
N LEU A 87 51.39 4.04 -57.57
CA LEU A 87 52.10 4.34 -58.83
C LEU A 87 52.49 5.82 -58.90
N LEU A 88 53.69 6.09 -59.44
CA LEU A 88 54.16 7.44 -59.73
C LEU A 88 54.18 7.70 -61.24
N ILE A 89 53.47 8.73 -61.68
CA ILE A 89 53.67 9.37 -62.98
C ILE A 89 54.59 10.57 -62.76
N VAL A 90 55.64 10.73 -63.57
CA VAL A 90 56.58 11.83 -63.41
C VAL A 90 56.96 12.45 -64.75
N SER A 91 56.88 13.79 -64.82
CA SER A 91 57.49 14.60 -65.87
C SER A 91 58.70 15.31 -65.26
N PRO A 92 59.93 14.79 -65.43
CA PRO A 92 61.10 15.34 -64.77
C PRO A 92 61.45 16.72 -65.34
N ASN A 93 61.69 17.71 -64.47
CA ASN A 93 62.09 19.05 -64.89
C ASN A 93 63.42 19.01 -65.67
N GLU A 94 64.41 18.31 -65.16
CA GLU A 94 65.65 17.99 -65.88
C GLU A 94 65.98 16.50 -65.76
N ALA A 95 66.55 15.91 -66.81
CA ALA A 95 66.80 14.47 -66.88
C ALA A 95 67.78 14.00 -65.80
N GLU A 96 68.95 14.65 -65.69
CA GLU A 96 70.03 14.21 -64.78
C GLU A 96 69.71 14.46 -63.29
N PRO A 97 69.24 15.64 -62.86
CA PRO A 97 68.97 15.92 -61.44
C PRO A 97 67.88 15.05 -60.83
N LEU A 98 66.85 14.67 -61.58
CA LEU A 98 65.72 13.89 -61.09
C LEU A 98 65.94 12.37 -61.19
N THR A 99 66.93 11.91 -61.96
CA THR A 99 67.22 10.48 -62.14
C THR A 99 67.39 9.74 -60.79
N PRO A 100 68.20 10.21 -59.82
CA PRO A 100 68.41 9.46 -58.57
C PRO A 100 67.14 9.26 -57.72
N ILE A 101 66.23 10.25 -57.70
CA ILE A 101 64.99 10.12 -56.92
C ILE A 101 63.98 9.21 -57.62
N VAL A 102 63.87 9.28 -58.95
CA VAL A 102 62.99 8.40 -59.73
C VAL A 102 63.48 6.95 -59.66
N ASP A 103 64.79 6.71 -59.75
CA ASP A 103 65.39 5.38 -59.57
C ASP A 103 65.10 4.82 -58.19
N SER A 104 65.13 5.67 -57.16
CA SER A 104 64.80 5.27 -55.78
C SER A 104 63.33 4.82 -55.65
N VAL A 105 62.39 5.48 -56.33
CA VAL A 105 60.97 5.06 -56.36
C VAL A 105 60.84 3.70 -57.01
N PHE A 106 61.47 3.50 -58.18
CA PHE A 106 61.44 2.24 -58.90
C PHE A 106 62.06 1.08 -58.10
N GLN A 107 63.18 1.32 -57.42
CA GLN A 107 63.84 0.33 -56.56
C GLN A 107 63.02 -0.06 -55.32
N LYS A 108 62.09 0.80 -54.88
CA LYS A 108 61.11 0.48 -53.82
C LYS A 108 59.93 -0.37 -54.31
N ASN A 109 59.98 -0.87 -55.55
CA ASN A 109 58.91 -1.63 -56.22
C ASN A 109 57.62 -0.82 -56.46
N ILE A 110 57.68 0.50 -56.46
CA ILE A 110 56.57 1.35 -56.89
C ILE A 110 56.73 1.58 -58.40
N PRO A 111 55.75 1.20 -59.24
CA PRO A 111 55.84 1.41 -60.67
C PRO A 111 55.94 2.90 -61.03
N VAL A 112 56.77 3.20 -62.02
CA VAL A 112 57.01 4.56 -62.52
C VAL A 112 56.62 4.66 -63.99
N VAL A 113 55.75 5.61 -64.31
CA VAL A 113 55.46 6.05 -65.68
C VAL A 113 56.12 7.40 -65.89
N VAL A 114 57.07 7.47 -66.83
CA VAL A 114 57.74 8.72 -67.18
C VAL A 114 57.00 9.34 -68.36
N THR A 115 56.75 10.65 -68.33
CA THR A 115 56.00 11.33 -69.38
C THR A 115 56.66 12.60 -69.86
N ASP A 116 56.52 12.90 -71.15
CA ASP A 116 57.14 14.02 -71.87
C ASP A 116 58.68 13.99 -71.87
N ARG A 117 59.34 14.27 -70.74
CA ARG A 117 60.81 14.26 -70.58
C ARG A 117 61.30 12.93 -70.03
N LYS A 118 62.41 12.40 -70.58
CA LYS A 118 63.02 11.13 -70.13
C LYS A 118 63.99 11.35 -68.96
N THR A 119 64.19 10.32 -68.14
CA THR A 119 65.32 10.21 -67.19
C THR A 119 66.54 9.58 -67.86
N SER A 120 67.73 9.71 -67.25
CA SER A 120 68.99 9.23 -67.83
C SER A 120 69.28 7.74 -67.59
N SER A 121 68.65 7.12 -66.58
CA SER A 121 68.92 5.74 -66.11
C SER A 121 68.12 4.64 -66.80
N GLY A 122 67.04 4.98 -67.52
CA GLY A 122 66.11 4.01 -68.11
C GLY A 122 65.30 3.18 -67.10
N LEU A 123 65.42 3.45 -65.78
CA LEU A 123 64.75 2.71 -64.70
C LEU A 123 63.32 3.23 -64.47
N TYR A 124 62.41 2.82 -65.35
CA TYR A 124 60.98 3.06 -65.26
C TYR A 124 60.20 1.92 -65.93
N ASN A 125 58.90 1.82 -65.65
CA ASN A 125 58.03 0.79 -66.21
C ASN A 125 57.59 1.13 -67.64
N ALA A 126 57.16 2.37 -67.86
CA ALA A 126 56.74 2.84 -69.17
C ALA A 126 57.08 4.31 -69.39
N TYR A 127 57.29 4.68 -70.65
CA TYR A 127 57.42 6.04 -71.13
C TYR A 127 56.22 6.39 -72.02
N VAL A 128 55.68 7.60 -71.84
CA VAL A 128 54.63 8.18 -72.69
C VAL A 128 55.10 9.56 -73.17
N GLY A 129 55.21 9.76 -74.47
CA GLY A 129 55.63 11.06 -74.99
C GLY A 129 55.68 11.07 -76.51
N ALA A 130 55.85 12.25 -77.08
CA ALA A 130 55.94 12.42 -78.52
C ALA A 130 57.39 12.43 -79.00
N ASP A 131 57.59 12.04 -80.26
CA ASP A 131 58.90 12.03 -80.91
C ASP A 131 59.20 13.41 -81.51
N ASN A 132 60.00 14.20 -80.80
CA ASN A 132 60.41 15.54 -81.23
C ASN A 132 61.24 15.55 -82.52
N ILE A 133 62.00 14.47 -82.80
CA ILE A 133 62.74 14.34 -84.06
C ILE A 133 61.76 14.12 -85.22
N ALA A 134 60.76 13.27 -85.02
CA ALA A 134 59.70 13.06 -86.01
C ALA A 134 58.90 14.34 -86.29
N ILE A 135 58.63 15.16 -85.27
CA ILE A 135 57.96 16.47 -85.42
C ILE A 135 58.81 17.43 -86.23
N GLY A 136 60.10 17.56 -85.90
CA GLY A 136 61.02 18.40 -86.68
C GLY A 136 61.09 17.97 -88.15
N ARG A 137 61.13 16.66 -88.39
CA ARG A 137 61.13 16.07 -89.74
C ARG A 137 59.82 16.35 -90.48
N LEU A 138 58.68 16.18 -89.81
CA LEU A 138 57.36 16.46 -90.38
C LEU A 138 57.20 17.94 -90.73
N ALA A 139 57.67 18.83 -89.87
CA ALA A 139 57.71 20.27 -90.15
C ALA A 139 58.55 20.56 -91.39
N GLY A 140 59.75 19.97 -91.50
CA GLY A 140 60.58 20.07 -92.70
C GLY A 140 59.87 19.60 -93.98
N GLN A 141 59.22 18.43 -93.91
CA GLN A 141 58.45 17.86 -95.03
C GLN A 141 57.33 18.80 -95.48
N TYR A 142 56.57 19.33 -94.53
CA TYR A 142 55.46 20.24 -94.82
C TYR A 142 55.96 21.57 -95.40
N ILE A 143 57.02 22.16 -94.83
CA ILE A 143 57.65 23.38 -95.36
C ILE A 143 58.13 23.17 -96.79
N ALA A 144 58.78 22.03 -97.08
CA ALA A 144 59.27 21.72 -98.42
C ALA A 144 58.13 21.55 -99.43
N GLN A 145 57.01 20.93 -99.02
CA GLN A 145 55.81 20.85 -99.85
C GLN A 145 55.24 22.25 -100.18
N GLU A 146 55.12 23.11 -99.17
CA GLU A 146 54.56 24.47 -99.30
C GLU A 146 55.43 25.43 -100.10
N THR A 147 56.75 25.23 -100.07
CA THR A 147 57.74 26.07 -100.78
C THR A 147 58.19 25.49 -102.12
N GLN A 148 57.63 24.35 -102.53
CA GLN A 148 58.04 23.61 -103.73
C GLN A 148 59.55 23.28 -103.72
N ASN A 149 60.05 22.84 -102.56
CA ASN A 149 61.44 22.43 -102.30
C ASN A 149 62.50 23.54 -102.44
N ARG A 150 62.14 24.83 -102.41
CA ARG A 150 63.09 25.95 -102.52
C ARG A 150 62.70 27.14 -101.63
N GLY A 151 63.66 27.80 -101.00
CA GLY A 151 63.39 29.02 -100.24
C GLY A 151 64.20 29.15 -98.96
N ARG A 152 63.82 30.12 -98.15
CA ARG A 152 64.47 30.54 -96.91
C ARG A 152 63.57 30.28 -95.72
N ILE A 153 64.09 29.59 -94.70
CA ILE A 153 63.38 29.26 -93.47
C ILE A 153 63.94 30.08 -92.31
N GLY A 154 63.06 30.79 -91.62
CA GLY A 154 63.36 31.33 -90.29
C GLY A 154 62.96 30.32 -89.22
N ILE A 155 63.81 30.11 -88.21
CA ILE A 155 63.44 29.27 -87.05
C ILE A 155 63.46 30.07 -85.75
N MET A 156 62.41 29.90 -84.95
CA MET A 156 62.33 30.38 -83.57
C MET A 156 62.42 29.17 -82.63
N THR A 157 63.59 28.97 -82.03
CA THR A 157 63.88 27.80 -81.19
C THR A 157 63.47 28.02 -79.74
N GLY A 158 63.16 26.94 -79.02
CA GLY A 158 62.92 27.00 -77.57
C GLY A 158 64.19 27.21 -76.75
N LEU A 159 64.08 27.05 -75.43
CA LEU A 159 65.18 27.24 -74.47
C LEU A 159 66.43 26.42 -74.86
N LYS A 160 67.59 27.08 -74.88
CA LYS A 160 68.88 26.47 -75.20
C LYS A 160 69.21 25.32 -74.22
N GLY A 161 69.48 24.13 -74.77
CA GLY A 161 69.80 22.93 -73.99
C GLY A 161 68.60 22.03 -73.69
N SER A 162 67.37 22.45 -74.00
CA SER A 162 66.19 21.58 -73.87
C SER A 162 66.17 20.48 -74.95
N SER A 163 65.93 19.23 -74.55
CA SER A 163 65.91 18.08 -75.46
C SER A 163 64.92 18.27 -76.61
N ALA A 164 63.71 18.76 -76.32
CA ALA A 164 62.67 19.01 -77.33
C ALA A 164 63.13 20.02 -78.40
N SER A 165 63.80 21.11 -78.02
CA SER A 165 64.30 22.11 -78.98
C SER A 165 65.40 21.52 -79.87
N MET A 166 66.36 20.82 -79.27
CA MET A 166 67.45 20.19 -80.02
C MET A 166 66.97 19.09 -80.97
N GLU A 167 66.03 18.26 -80.52
CA GLU A 167 65.46 17.15 -81.29
C GLU A 167 64.60 17.64 -82.46
N ARG A 168 63.76 18.67 -82.24
CA ARG A 168 62.99 19.33 -83.31
C ARG A 168 63.93 19.94 -84.35
N GLU A 169 64.97 20.65 -83.91
CA GLU A 169 65.96 21.22 -84.83
C GLU A 169 66.76 20.15 -85.59
N LYS A 170 67.15 19.08 -84.91
CA LYS A 170 67.83 17.94 -85.53
C LYS A 170 66.95 17.28 -86.59
N GLY A 171 65.70 16.97 -86.27
CA GLY A 171 64.76 16.36 -87.21
C GLY A 171 64.53 17.22 -88.46
N LEU A 172 64.42 18.54 -88.26
CA LEU A 172 64.33 19.51 -89.36
C LEU A 172 65.59 19.48 -90.24
N ARG A 173 66.78 19.61 -89.62
CA ARG A 173 68.06 19.62 -90.36
C ARG A 173 68.30 18.31 -91.10
N ASP A 174 68.03 17.17 -90.46
CA ASP A 174 68.17 15.84 -91.05
C ASP A 174 67.34 15.72 -92.34
N PHE A 175 66.11 16.28 -92.35
CA PHE A 175 65.29 16.34 -93.54
C PHE A 175 65.84 17.31 -94.60
N LEU A 176 66.25 18.51 -94.20
CA LEU A 176 66.77 19.53 -95.14
C LEU A 176 68.03 19.09 -95.89
N THR A 177 68.81 18.13 -95.37
CA THR A 177 69.92 17.53 -96.14
C THR A 177 69.48 16.89 -97.47
N GLN A 178 68.20 16.52 -97.58
CA GLN A 178 67.60 15.92 -98.78
C GLN A 178 67.06 16.97 -99.76
N VAL A 179 66.96 18.25 -99.34
CA VAL A 179 66.36 19.35 -100.10
C VAL A 179 67.31 20.57 -100.10
N PRO A 180 68.38 20.57 -100.91
CA PRO A 180 69.48 21.55 -100.80
C PRO A 180 69.12 22.99 -101.20
N LEU A 181 67.99 23.19 -101.91
CA LEU A 181 67.51 24.52 -102.30
C LEU A 181 66.71 25.23 -101.19
N LEU A 182 66.53 24.56 -100.05
CA LEU A 182 65.81 25.06 -98.89
C LEU A 182 66.79 25.19 -97.72
N ASN A 183 67.02 26.40 -97.22
CA ASN A 183 68.02 26.64 -96.17
C ASN A 183 67.47 27.46 -95.00
N ILE A 184 68.07 27.24 -93.82
CA ILE A 184 67.77 28.02 -92.62
C ILE A 184 68.59 29.32 -92.69
N SER A 185 67.92 30.46 -92.88
CA SER A 185 68.55 31.78 -93.04
C SER A 185 68.54 32.62 -91.76
N ALA A 186 67.59 32.38 -90.86
CA ALA A 186 67.52 33.05 -89.57
C ALA A 186 67.28 32.04 -88.45
N ARG A 187 68.00 32.19 -87.33
CA ARG A 187 67.82 31.40 -86.12
C ARG A 187 67.74 32.34 -84.92
N LEU A 188 66.57 32.40 -84.30
CA LEU A 188 66.29 33.18 -83.09
C LEU A 188 65.87 32.25 -81.96
N GLN A 189 66.08 32.67 -80.72
CA GLN A 189 65.75 31.91 -79.53
C GLN A 189 64.60 32.60 -78.78
N GLY A 190 63.49 31.90 -78.58
CA GLY A 190 62.26 32.45 -77.97
C GLY A 190 61.90 31.81 -76.61
N ASP A 191 62.74 30.93 -76.09
CA ASP A 191 62.64 30.35 -74.73
C ASP A 191 61.29 29.70 -74.38
N TRP A 192 60.54 29.22 -75.38
CA TRP A 192 59.19 28.66 -75.26
C TRP A 192 58.09 29.68 -74.93
N GLU A 193 58.42 30.95 -74.76
CA GLU A 193 57.49 31.98 -74.30
C GLU A 193 57.09 32.93 -75.42
N LYS A 194 55.79 33.28 -75.45
CA LYS A 194 55.22 34.25 -76.41
C LYS A 194 55.93 35.60 -76.33
N GLN A 195 56.13 36.13 -75.12
CA GLN A 195 56.69 37.46 -74.91
C GLN A 195 58.17 37.53 -75.33
N THR A 196 58.95 36.51 -74.97
CA THR A 196 60.37 36.43 -75.33
C THR A 196 60.53 36.29 -76.85
N ALA A 197 59.73 35.44 -77.50
CA ALA A 197 59.72 35.33 -78.96
C ALA A 197 59.30 36.64 -79.65
N TYR A 198 58.29 37.35 -79.12
CA TYR A 198 57.88 38.66 -79.63
C TYR A 198 59.02 39.69 -79.58
N LEU A 199 59.70 39.81 -78.44
CA LEU A 199 60.83 40.75 -78.29
C LEU A 199 61.98 40.42 -79.25
N GLN A 200 62.31 39.13 -79.37
CA GLN A 200 63.38 38.66 -80.26
C GLN A 200 63.05 38.85 -81.73
N ALA A 201 61.79 38.59 -82.11
CA ALA A 201 61.29 38.81 -83.46
C ALA A 201 61.29 40.30 -83.82
N LYS A 202 60.85 41.17 -82.90
CA LYS A 202 60.82 42.63 -83.08
C LYS A 202 62.22 43.22 -83.25
N GLN A 203 63.21 42.71 -82.50
CA GLN A 203 64.61 43.15 -82.61
C GLN A 203 65.27 42.72 -83.93
N HIS A 204 64.85 41.60 -84.52
CA HIS A 204 65.46 41.02 -85.72
C HIS A 204 64.47 40.94 -86.90
N ILE A 205 63.58 41.94 -87.02
CA ILE A 205 62.45 41.91 -87.94
C ILE A 205 62.88 41.79 -89.41
N ASP A 206 63.96 42.48 -89.80
CA ASP A 206 64.49 42.44 -91.17
C ASP A 206 64.99 41.03 -91.53
N ALA A 207 65.68 40.37 -90.58
CA ALA A 207 66.15 39.01 -90.74
C ALA A 207 65.00 38.00 -90.84
N LEU A 208 63.85 38.28 -90.20
CA LEU A 208 62.64 37.45 -90.30
C LEU A 208 61.89 37.68 -91.62
N ARG A 209 61.85 38.92 -92.12
CA ARG A 209 61.18 39.28 -93.38
C ARG A 209 61.83 38.71 -94.63
N ASP A 210 63.12 38.39 -94.56
CA ASP A 210 63.86 37.74 -95.63
C ASP A 210 63.56 36.24 -95.80
N ASN A 211 62.66 35.67 -94.98
CA ASN A 211 62.28 34.24 -95.05
C ASN A 211 60.90 34.06 -95.69
N ASP A 212 60.75 32.97 -96.44
CA ASP A 212 59.47 32.59 -97.04
C ASP A 212 58.51 31.99 -95.99
N ILE A 213 59.05 31.23 -95.05
CA ILE A 213 58.31 30.57 -93.97
C ILE A 213 59.09 30.68 -92.66
N ILE A 214 58.37 30.89 -91.55
CA ILE A 214 58.94 30.84 -90.20
C ILE A 214 58.35 29.64 -89.45
N LEU A 215 59.23 28.80 -88.91
CA LEU A 215 58.89 27.71 -88.00
C LEU A 215 59.23 28.12 -86.56
N ALA A 216 58.21 28.26 -85.73
CA ALA A 216 58.39 28.37 -84.29
C ALA A 216 58.22 27.01 -83.62
N PHE A 217 59.09 26.70 -82.67
CA PHE A 217 59.07 25.39 -82.02
C PHE A 217 57.92 25.24 -81.02
N ASN A 218 57.09 26.25 -80.77
CA ASN A 218 55.76 26.05 -80.20
C ASN A 218 54.78 27.13 -80.71
N ASP A 219 53.49 26.94 -80.49
CA ASP A 219 52.45 27.86 -80.95
C ASP A 219 52.53 29.22 -80.24
N GLN A 220 52.89 29.25 -78.96
CA GLN A 220 52.99 30.51 -78.20
C GLN A 220 54.09 31.42 -78.77
N MET A 221 55.26 30.87 -79.10
CA MET A 221 56.31 31.59 -79.81
C MET A 221 55.87 31.97 -81.23
N ALA A 222 55.12 31.11 -81.92
CA ALA A 222 54.56 31.41 -83.25
C ALA A 222 53.66 32.66 -83.22
N LEU A 223 52.80 32.76 -82.21
CA LEU A 223 51.94 33.92 -81.98
C LEU A 223 52.74 35.18 -81.63
N GLY A 224 53.83 35.04 -80.85
CA GLY A 224 54.74 36.15 -80.56
C GLY A 224 55.42 36.68 -81.82
N VAL A 225 55.89 35.77 -82.70
CA VAL A 225 56.47 36.12 -84.00
C VAL A 225 55.42 36.78 -84.91
N ARG A 226 54.20 36.23 -84.97
CA ARG A 226 53.08 36.81 -85.73
C ARG A 226 52.82 38.24 -85.30
N GLN A 227 52.68 38.47 -84.00
CA GLN A 227 52.42 39.79 -83.44
C GLN A 227 53.53 40.80 -83.85
N ALA A 228 54.80 40.40 -83.76
CA ALA A 228 55.91 41.28 -84.15
C ALA A 228 55.90 41.62 -85.65
N LEU A 229 55.54 40.64 -86.50
CA LEU A 229 55.44 40.85 -87.94
C LEU A 229 54.24 41.72 -88.33
N ASP A 230 53.08 41.49 -87.73
CA ASP A 230 51.86 42.29 -87.98
C ASP A 230 52.09 43.77 -87.59
N GLU A 231 52.77 44.03 -86.47
CA GLU A 231 53.15 45.39 -86.04
C GLU A 231 54.14 46.09 -86.98
N SER A 232 54.94 45.32 -87.74
CA SER A 232 55.94 45.86 -88.66
C SER A 232 55.37 46.27 -90.03
N GLY A 233 54.09 45.95 -90.31
CA GLY A 233 53.39 46.24 -91.55
C GLY A 233 53.03 44.99 -92.37
N PRO A 234 52.40 45.14 -93.55
CA PRO A 234 51.89 44.02 -94.34
C PRO A 234 52.99 43.04 -94.75
N HIS A 235 52.73 41.74 -94.61
CA HIS A 235 53.62 40.66 -95.01
C HIS A 235 52.81 39.42 -95.45
N ASP A 236 53.42 38.54 -96.25
CA ASP A 236 52.81 37.27 -96.70
C ASP A 236 53.52 36.02 -96.13
N ILE A 237 54.39 36.24 -95.13
CA ILE A 237 55.16 35.17 -94.48
C ILE A 237 54.22 34.19 -93.77
N LYS A 238 54.34 32.91 -94.10
CA LYS A 238 53.62 31.82 -93.45
C LYS A 238 54.32 31.46 -92.13
N ILE A 239 53.56 31.34 -91.04
CA ILE A 239 54.09 31.00 -89.73
C ILE A 239 53.54 29.63 -89.31
N ILE A 240 54.45 28.71 -89.02
CA ILE A 240 54.14 27.34 -88.59
C ILE A 240 54.55 27.20 -87.13
N GLY A 241 53.65 26.69 -86.31
CA GLY A 241 53.89 26.36 -84.90
C GLY A 241 54.08 24.86 -84.66
N VAL A 242 54.15 24.51 -83.38
CA VAL A 242 54.11 23.14 -82.86
C VAL A 242 53.27 23.19 -81.59
N ASP A 243 52.45 22.18 -81.37
CA ASP A 243 51.56 21.91 -80.22
C ASP A 243 50.15 21.60 -80.71
N ALA A 244 49.55 22.53 -81.48
CA ALA A 244 48.20 22.47 -82.01
C ALA A 244 47.12 22.20 -80.95
N LEU A 245 47.28 22.79 -79.76
CA LEU A 245 46.35 22.63 -78.65
C LEU A 245 44.97 23.23 -78.98
N PRO A 246 43.87 22.62 -78.49
CA PRO A 246 42.53 23.19 -78.57
C PRO A 246 42.32 24.32 -77.54
N GLY A 247 41.29 25.14 -77.77
CA GLY A 247 40.87 26.21 -76.85
C GLY A 247 41.36 27.62 -77.22
N PRO A 248 40.91 28.63 -76.45
CA PRO A 248 41.19 30.03 -76.73
C PRO A 248 42.69 30.33 -76.68
N ASP A 249 43.16 31.11 -77.65
CA ASP A 249 44.56 31.55 -77.80
C ASP A 249 45.59 30.42 -77.97
N ASN A 250 45.14 29.22 -78.34
CA ASN A 250 45.96 28.05 -78.64
C ASN A 250 45.99 27.76 -80.16
N GLY A 251 46.97 26.95 -80.59
CA GLY A 251 47.28 26.78 -82.02
C GLY A 251 46.11 26.34 -82.90
N LEU A 252 45.24 25.44 -82.42
CA LEU A 252 44.13 24.94 -83.22
C LEU A 252 43.11 26.04 -83.58
N GLU A 253 42.80 26.91 -82.62
CA GLU A 253 41.88 28.04 -82.84
C GLU A 253 42.55 29.11 -83.70
N GLU A 254 43.83 29.39 -83.47
CA GLU A 254 44.58 30.39 -84.21
C GLU A 254 44.82 29.99 -85.68
N ILE A 255 44.88 28.69 -85.99
CA ILE A 255 44.84 28.19 -87.39
C ILE A 255 43.45 28.38 -88.00
N THR A 256 42.39 28.13 -87.23
CA THR A 256 41.00 28.30 -87.67
C THR A 256 40.69 29.78 -87.99
N LYS A 257 41.21 30.71 -87.17
CA LYS A 257 41.14 32.17 -87.39
C LYS A 257 42.02 32.65 -88.54
N GLY A 258 43.03 31.87 -88.94
CA GLY A 258 44.01 32.23 -89.97
C GLY A 258 45.21 33.03 -89.46
N THR A 259 45.35 33.20 -88.14
CA THR A 259 46.51 33.82 -87.49
C THR A 259 47.77 32.96 -87.69
N LEU A 260 47.65 31.64 -87.54
CA LEU A 260 48.72 30.68 -87.82
C LEU A 260 48.43 29.94 -89.12
N PHE A 261 49.49 29.63 -89.88
CA PHE A 261 49.35 28.93 -91.16
C PHE A 261 49.13 27.42 -90.95
N ALA A 262 49.93 26.83 -90.06
CA ALA A 262 49.81 25.44 -89.63
C ALA A 262 50.47 25.24 -88.27
N SER A 263 50.24 24.10 -87.63
CA SER A 263 50.99 23.66 -86.45
C SER A 263 51.17 22.15 -86.47
N MET A 264 52.30 21.66 -85.97
CA MET A 264 52.51 20.22 -85.77
C MET A 264 51.87 19.80 -84.45
N LEU A 265 50.92 18.86 -84.47
CA LEU A 265 50.30 18.33 -83.27
C LEU A 265 51.37 17.71 -82.35
N TYR A 266 51.55 18.29 -81.16
CA TYR A 266 52.37 17.72 -80.08
C TYR A 266 51.43 17.17 -79.00
N PRO A 267 51.10 15.87 -79.05
CA PRO A 267 50.14 15.30 -78.11
C PRO A 267 50.67 15.35 -76.68
N THR A 268 49.82 15.79 -75.76
CA THR A 268 50.03 15.87 -74.31
C THR A 268 50.25 14.53 -73.64
N GLY A 269 49.60 13.48 -74.15
CA GLY A 269 49.78 12.12 -73.66
C GLY A 269 49.12 11.82 -72.31
N GLY A 270 48.33 12.76 -71.76
CA GLY A 270 47.72 12.61 -70.44
C GLY A 270 46.81 11.37 -70.34
N THR A 271 45.96 11.17 -71.36
CA THR A 271 45.09 9.99 -71.46
C THR A 271 45.87 8.67 -71.49
N GLU A 272 46.89 8.57 -72.34
CA GLU A 272 47.70 7.34 -72.47
C GLU A 272 48.56 7.07 -71.23
N ALA A 273 49.00 8.11 -70.53
CA ALA A 273 49.71 7.99 -69.25
C ALA A 273 48.82 7.33 -68.18
N ILE A 274 47.56 7.77 -68.04
CA ILE A 274 46.60 7.16 -67.11
C ILE A 274 46.26 5.73 -67.53
N ARG A 275 45.98 5.46 -68.81
CA ARG A 275 45.69 4.10 -69.28
C ARG A 275 46.84 3.14 -69.03
N THR A 276 48.07 3.59 -69.27
CA THR A 276 49.28 2.81 -69.02
C THR A 276 49.45 2.56 -67.53
N ALA A 277 49.25 3.57 -66.68
CA ALA A 277 49.29 3.43 -65.24
C ALA A 277 48.27 2.42 -64.71
N ILE A 278 47.02 2.49 -65.18
CA ILE A 278 45.96 1.55 -64.81
C ILE A 278 46.30 0.13 -65.30
N ALA A 279 46.79 -0.02 -66.54
CA ALA A 279 47.21 -1.33 -67.05
C ALA A 279 48.31 -1.95 -66.19
N ILE A 280 49.28 -1.16 -65.73
CA ILE A 280 50.33 -1.60 -64.80
C ILE A 280 49.73 -2.04 -63.46
N LEU A 281 48.88 -1.21 -62.84
CA LEU A 281 48.25 -1.50 -61.54
C LEU A 281 47.34 -2.75 -61.58
N GLU A 282 46.61 -2.93 -62.68
CA GLU A 282 45.73 -4.08 -62.90
C GLU A 282 46.46 -5.32 -63.46
N LYS A 283 47.79 -5.26 -63.62
CA LYS A 283 48.63 -6.34 -64.17
C LYS A 283 48.20 -6.79 -65.58
N LYS A 284 47.66 -5.87 -66.38
CA LYS A 284 47.35 -6.08 -67.80
C LYS A 284 48.59 -5.88 -68.67
N PRO A 285 48.64 -6.46 -69.88
CA PRO A 285 49.72 -6.19 -70.83
C PRO A 285 49.79 -4.69 -71.18
N TYR A 286 50.98 -4.10 -71.14
CA TYR A 286 51.23 -2.71 -71.50
C TYR A 286 52.52 -2.57 -72.32
N LYS A 287 52.66 -1.48 -73.09
CA LYS A 287 53.88 -1.18 -73.85
C LYS A 287 54.83 -0.34 -73.01
N ARG A 288 56.13 -0.68 -73.05
CA ARG A 288 57.17 0.10 -72.36
C ARG A 288 57.40 1.47 -72.99
N GLU A 289 57.43 1.58 -74.31
CA GLU A 289 57.57 2.85 -75.02
C GLU A 289 56.28 3.17 -75.77
N ASN A 290 55.58 4.22 -75.33
CA ASN A 290 54.35 4.73 -75.95
C ASN A 290 54.68 6.04 -76.66
N ILE A 291 55.24 5.91 -77.86
CA ILE A 291 55.53 7.07 -78.72
C ILE A 291 54.24 7.52 -79.40
N LEU A 292 53.80 8.73 -79.07
CA LEU A 292 52.56 9.30 -79.57
C LEU A 292 52.77 9.87 -80.98
N GLY A 293 51.80 9.63 -81.86
CA GLY A 293 51.83 10.12 -83.25
C GLY A 293 51.67 11.64 -83.33
N THR A 294 52.28 12.25 -84.35
CA THR A 294 52.13 13.66 -84.68
C THR A 294 51.45 13.81 -86.05
N LEU A 295 50.80 14.96 -86.28
CA LEU A 295 50.07 15.27 -87.51
C LEU A 295 50.21 16.78 -87.80
N VAL A 296 50.22 17.16 -89.08
CA VAL A 296 50.11 18.58 -89.47
C VAL A 296 48.66 19.03 -89.30
N ILE A 297 48.44 20.05 -88.48
CA ILE A 297 47.16 20.76 -88.36
C ILE A 297 47.25 22.03 -89.21
N ASN A 298 46.33 22.20 -90.14
CA ASN A 298 46.26 23.32 -91.08
C ASN A 298 44.80 23.71 -91.33
N LYS A 299 44.56 24.70 -92.18
CA LYS A 299 43.20 25.23 -92.40
C LYS A 299 42.23 24.17 -92.94
N GLU A 300 42.73 23.17 -93.68
CA GLU A 300 41.93 22.09 -94.25
C GLU A 300 41.36 21.14 -93.19
N ASN A 301 42.09 20.88 -92.09
CA ASN A 301 41.68 19.91 -91.06
C ASN A 301 41.38 20.51 -89.68
N ALA A 302 41.80 21.76 -89.41
CA ALA A 302 41.64 22.41 -88.10
C ALA A 302 40.17 22.52 -87.69
N GLY A 303 39.26 22.83 -88.62
CA GLY A 303 37.83 22.91 -88.33
C GLY A 303 37.24 21.57 -87.85
N LEU A 304 37.64 20.46 -88.48
CA LEU A 304 37.22 19.12 -88.06
C LEU A 304 37.78 18.75 -86.67
N MET A 305 39.06 19.05 -86.44
CA MET A 305 39.71 18.80 -85.15
C MET A 305 39.09 19.64 -84.02
N ALA A 306 38.74 20.90 -84.28
CA ALA A 306 38.05 21.76 -83.34
C ALA A 306 36.66 21.22 -82.99
N LEU A 307 35.89 20.75 -83.98
CA LEU A 307 34.59 20.10 -83.76
C LEU A 307 34.73 18.83 -82.92
N GLN A 308 35.75 18.00 -83.16
CA GLN A 308 36.02 16.81 -82.36
C GLN A 308 36.37 17.17 -80.91
N SER A 309 37.24 18.17 -80.71
CA SER A 309 37.62 18.64 -79.37
C SER A 309 36.41 19.17 -78.58
N ASN A 310 35.60 20.01 -79.22
CA ASN A 310 34.37 20.54 -78.60
C ASN A 310 33.40 19.40 -78.24
N LYS A 311 33.27 18.38 -79.11
CA LYS A 311 32.40 17.26 -78.83
C LYS A 311 32.87 16.41 -77.63
N ILE A 312 34.18 16.24 -77.48
CA ILE A 312 34.77 15.54 -76.33
C ILE A 312 34.51 16.34 -75.04
N GLN A 313 34.62 17.66 -75.08
CA GLN A 313 34.34 18.52 -73.93
C GLN A 313 32.86 18.47 -73.51
N GLU A 314 31.92 18.55 -74.46
CA GLU A 314 30.48 18.36 -74.19
C GLU A 314 30.19 17.00 -73.55
N GLN A 315 30.80 15.92 -74.08
CA GLN A 315 30.64 14.58 -73.52
C GLN A 315 31.15 14.48 -72.08
N GLN A 316 32.22 15.21 -71.75
CA GLN A 316 32.74 15.24 -70.38
C GLN A 316 31.75 15.91 -69.43
N GLU A 317 31.21 17.07 -69.80
CA GLU A 317 30.21 17.76 -68.97
C GLU A 317 28.97 16.88 -68.72
N ASP A 318 28.56 16.08 -69.72
CA ASP A 318 27.48 15.11 -69.59
C ASP A 318 27.85 13.94 -68.66
N ILE A 319 29.10 13.45 -68.69
CA ILE A 319 29.60 12.41 -67.77
C ILE A 319 29.59 12.94 -66.34
N ASP A 320 30.09 14.15 -66.10
CA ASP A 320 30.15 14.76 -64.77
C ASP A 320 28.75 14.93 -64.18
N LYS A 321 27.78 15.41 -64.99
CA LYS A 321 26.36 15.47 -64.60
C LYS A 321 25.79 14.10 -64.26
N ARG A 322 26.10 13.07 -65.06
CA ARG A 322 25.64 11.70 -64.80
C ARG A 322 26.23 11.13 -63.52
N GLN A 323 27.51 11.40 -63.23
CA GLN A 323 28.13 10.99 -61.97
C GLN A 323 27.44 11.63 -60.76
N GLN A 324 27.14 12.93 -60.83
CA GLN A 324 26.36 13.59 -59.77
C GLN A 324 24.98 12.96 -59.58
N LEU A 325 24.27 12.66 -60.68
CA LEU A 325 22.98 11.96 -60.61
C LEU A 325 23.10 10.55 -60.01
N ILE A 326 24.19 9.81 -60.30
CA ILE A 326 24.44 8.49 -59.70
C ILE A 326 24.65 8.63 -58.18
N ILE A 327 25.41 9.64 -57.75
CA ILE A 327 25.63 9.92 -56.32
C ILE A 327 24.30 10.22 -55.63
N GLU A 328 23.51 11.15 -56.16
CA GLU A 328 22.17 11.48 -55.64
C GLU A 328 21.24 10.25 -55.62
N GLN A 329 21.24 9.45 -56.68
CA GLN A 329 20.43 8.24 -56.76
C GLN A 329 20.88 7.19 -55.74
N ASN A 330 22.17 7.06 -55.49
CA ASN A 330 22.70 6.15 -54.47
C ASN A 330 22.29 6.60 -53.06
N GLU A 331 22.34 7.89 -52.76
CA GLU A 331 21.84 8.44 -51.48
C GLU A 331 20.35 8.16 -51.29
N ILE A 332 19.53 8.40 -52.33
CA ILE A 332 18.09 8.08 -52.32
C ILE A 332 17.88 6.58 -52.10
N TYR A 333 18.62 5.73 -52.82
CA TYR A 333 18.52 4.28 -52.71
C TYR A 333 18.86 3.79 -51.29
N GLN A 334 19.93 4.31 -50.66
CA GLN A 334 20.26 3.96 -49.28
C GLN A 334 19.18 4.42 -48.29
N SER A 335 18.61 5.60 -48.49
CA SER A 335 17.50 6.10 -47.68
C SER A 335 16.25 5.23 -47.81
N GLN A 336 15.89 4.84 -49.04
CA GLN A 336 14.76 3.93 -49.30
C GLN A 336 14.99 2.56 -48.68
N LYS A 337 16.20 1.99 -48.82
CA LYS A 337 16.56 0.71 -48.20
C LYS A 337 16.45 0.76 -46.68
N THR A 338 16.94 1.84 -46.06
CA THR A 338 16.85 2.05 -44.61
C THR A 338 15.40 2.15 -44.16
N THR A 339 14.58 2.93 -44.88
CA THR A 339 13.15 3.07 -44.61
C THR A 339 12.43 1.72 -44.73
N LEU A 340 12.72 0.94 -45.78
CA LEU A 340 12.16 -0.40 -45.98
C LEU A 340 12.52 -1.34 -44.82
N ASN A 341 13.78 -1.35 -44.38
CA ASN A 341 14.22 -2.15 -43.24
C ASN A 341 13.45 -1.80 -41.96
N ILE A 342 13.26 -0.50 -41.68
CA ILE A 342 12.47 -0.04 -40.51
C ILE A 342 11.03 -0.53 -40.61
N VAL A 343 10.39 -0.40 -41.78
CA VAL A 343 9.01 -0.86 -42.00
C VAL A 343 8.90 -2.36 -41.78
N VAL A 344 9.80 -3.17 -42.37
CA VAL A 344 9.81 -4.63 -42.19
C VAL A 344 10.02 -5.01 -40.72
N ALA A 345 10.97 -4.38 -40.03
CA ALA A 345 11.22 -4.64 -38.61
C ALA A 345 10.00 -4.32 -37.75
N SER A 346 9.32 -3.18 -38.00
CA SER A 346 8.11 -2.80 -37.27
C SER A 346 6.94 -3.76 -37.51
N LEU A 347 6.78 -4.27 -38.74
CA LEU A 347 5.75 -5.26 -39.08
C LEU A 347 5.99 -6.59 -38.35
N VAL A 348 7.23 -7.09 -38.34
CA VAL A 348 7.59 -8.31 -37.60
C VAL A 348 7.30 -8.14 -36.11
N LEU A 349 7.66 -7.01 -35.54
CA LEU A 349 7.40 -6.67 -34.14
C LEU A 349 5.90 -6.67 -33.83
N ALA A 350 5.08 -6.07 -34.69
CA ALA A 350 3.62 -6.04 -34.55
C ALA A 350 3.01 -7.45 -34.58
N VAL A 351 3.48 -8.33 -35.48
CA VAL A 351 3.04 -9.73 -35.54
C VAL A 351 3.42 -10.50 -34.26
N VAL A 352 4.65 -10.33 -33.77
CA VAL A 352 5.10 -10.97 -32.52
C VAL A 352 4.27 -10.51 -31.32
N PHE A 353 4.04 -9.19 -31.17
CA PHE A 353 3.21 -8.65 -30.10
C PHE A 353 1.74 -9.04 -30.21
N GLY A 354 1.21 -9.13 -31.43
CA GLY A 354 -0.13 -9.68 -31.70
C GLY A 354 -0.25 -11.13 -31.22
N GLY A 355 0.73 -11.97 -31.56
CA GLY A 355 0.78 -13.37 -31.11
C GLY A 355 0.86 -13.51 -29.58
N ILE A 356 1.71 -12.72 -28.92
CA ILE A 356 1.81 -12.71 -27.45
C ILE A 356 0.49 -12.27 -26.82
N SER A 357 -0.14 -11.22 -27.34
CA SER A 357 -1.42 -10.71 -26.84
C SER A 357 -2.51 -11.78 -26.90
N ILE A 358 -2.61 -12.53 -28.01
CA ILE A 358 -3.60 -13.62 -28.14
C ILE A 358 -3.38 -14.70 -27.08
N VAL A 359 -2.13 -15.11 -26.84
CA VAL A 359 -1.80 -16.13 -25.81
C VAL A 359 -2.15 -15.63 -24.40
N VAL A 360 -1.83 -14.37 -24.09
CA VAL A 360 -2.15 -13.76 -22.78
C VAL A 360 -3.67 -13.65 -22.58
N ILE A 361 -4.41 -13.19 -23.60
CA ILE A 361 -5.87 -13.10 -23.54
C ILE A 361 -6.49 -14.48 -23.29
N LYS A 362 -6.04 -15.52 -24.01
CA LYS A 362 -6.53 -16.89 -23.82
C LYS A 362 -6.24 -17.40 -22.40
N SER A 363 -5.00 -17.21 -21.91
CA SER A 363 -4.61 -17.62 -20.56
C SER A 363 -5.41 -16.88 -19.47
N ASN A 364 -5.64 -15.57 -19.63
CA ASN A 364 -6.43 -14.79 -18.69
C ASN A 364 -7.90 -15.24 -18.69
N TRP A 365 -8.46 -15.57 -19.84
CA TRP A 365 -9.83 -16.08 -19.93
C TRP A 365 -9.99 -17.41 -19.17
N GLU A 366 -9.05 -18.35 -19.34
CA GLU A 366 -9.04 -19.62 -18.59
C GLU A 366 -8.90 -19.40 -17.08
N LYS A 367 -8.00 -18.50 -16.65
CA LYS A 367 -7.83 -18.16 -15.23
C LYS A 367 -9.08 -17.51 -14.64
N ASN A 368 -9.70 -16.57 -15.34
CA ASN A 368 -10.93 -15.92 -14.87
C ASN A 368 -12.07 -16.93 -14.72
N LYS A 369 -12.22 -17.87 -15.66
CA LYS A 369 -13.22 -18.93 -15.56
C LYS A 369 -12.98 -19.83 -14.35
N HIS A 370 -11.72 -20.17 -14.07
CA HIS A 370 -11.37 -20.95 -12.88
C HIS A 370 -11.64 -20.17 -11.58
N LEU A 371 -11.26 -18.89 -11.53
CA LEU A 371 -11.51 -18.00 -10.40
C LEU A 371 -13.00 -17.81 -10.13
N GLU A 372 -13.83 -17.65 -11.16
CA GLU A 372 -15.29 -17.57 -11.00
C GLU A 372 -15.87 -18.86 -10.40
N ALA A 373 -15.38 -20.03 -10.81
CA ALA A 373 -15.80 -21.31 -10.25
C ALA A 373 -15.40 -21.43 -8.77
N GLN A 374 -14.15 -21.10 -8.44
CA GLN A 374 -13.65 -21.09 -7.06
C GLN A 374 -14.40 -20.10 -6.18
N ASN A 375 -14.67 -18.89 -6.66
CA ASN A 375 -15.44 -17.89 -5.92
C ASN A 375 -16.87 -18.37 -5.62
N LYS A 376 -17.53 -19.01 -6.58
CA LYS A 376 -18.86 -19.61 -6.36
C LYS A 376 -18.81 -20.72 -5.31
N GLU A 377 -17.78 -21.58 -5.36
CA GLU A 377 -17.60 -22.65 -4.38
C GLU A 377 -17.35 -22.08 -2.97
N ILE A 378 -16.44 -21.12 -2.84
CA ILE A 378 -16.11 -20.46 -1.57
C ILE A 378 -17.35 -19.79 -0.97
N LEU A 379 -18.13 -19.06 -1.78
CA LEU A 379 -19.37 -18.43 -1.31
C LEU A 379 -20.38 -19.47 -0.80
N SER A 380 -20.51 -20.61 -1.48
CA SER A 380 -21.39 -21.70 -1.05
C SER A 380 -20.92 -22.34 0.27
N GLN A 381 -19.61 -22.49 0.46
CA GLN A 381 -19.03 -23.02 1.69
C GLN A 381 -19.23 -22.04 2.85
N GLN A 382 -18.99 -20.75 2.63
CA GLN A 382 -19.23 -19.71 3.62
C GLN A 382 -20.69 -19.67 4.07
N GLN A 383 -21.64 -19.73 3.13
CA GLN A 383 -23.07 -19.79 3.46
C GLN A 383 -23.41 -21.02 4.31
N ARG A 384 -22.89 -22.21 3.96
CA ARG A 384 -23.11 -23.42 4.76
C ARG A 384 -22.54 -23.31 6.16
N ILE A 385 -21.35 -22.72 6.32
CA ILE A 385 -20.73 -22.52 7.63
C ILE A 385 -21.58 -21.59 8.49
N VAL A 386 -22.06 -20.48 7.92
CA VAL A 386 -22.94 -19.54 8.64
C VAL A 386 -24.23 -20.23 9.07
N GLU A 387 -24.88 -20.97 8.18
CA GLU A 387 -26.11 -21.69 8.49
C GLU A 387 -25.90 -22.77 9.56
N MET A 388 -24.79 -23.51 9.50
CA MET A 388 -24.47 -24.56 10.46
C MET A 388 -24.13 -23.98 11.85
N ASN A 389 -23.37 -22.88 11.90
CA ASN A 389 -23.10 -22.18 13.15
C ASN A 389 -24.38 -21.64 13.79
N GLN A 390 -25.29 -21.11 12.96
CA GLN A 390 -26.58 -20.64 13.45
C GLN A 390 -27.40 -21.79 14.05
N ARG A 391 -27.48 -22.95 13.37
CA ARG A 391 -28.19 -24.13 13.92
C ARG A 391 -27.56 -24.66 15.21
N ILE A 392 -26.23 -24.65 15.30
CA ILE A 392 -25.52 -25.08 16.52
C ILE A 392 -25.84 -24.12 17.67
N GLN A 393 -25.83 -22.82 17.40
CA GLN A 393 -26.16 -21.80 18.40
C GLN A 393 -27.63 -21.92 18.85
N GLU A 394 -28.56 -22.04 17.91
CA GLU A 394 -29.99 -22.24 18.18
C GLU A 394 -30.22 -23.52 19.00
N ALA A 395 -29.54 -24.61 18.68
CA ALA A 395 -29.64 -25.87 19.44
C ALA A 395 -29.04 -25.73 20.86
N SER A 396 -27.93 -25.01 21.00
CA SER A 396 -27.29 -24.75 22.30
C SER A 396 -28.14 -23.86 23.20
N GLU A 397 -28.74 -22.81 22.63
CA GLU A 397 -29.65 -21.90 23.33
C GLU A 397 -30.95 -22.61 23.73
N ALA A 398 -31.55 -23.40 22.81
CA ALA A 398 -32.72 -24.20 23.10
C ALA A 398 -32.47 -25.22 24.22
N LYS A 399 -31.32 -25.91 24.18
CA LYS A 399 -30.90 -26.84 25.25
C LYS A 399 -30.78 -26.12 26.59
N SER A 400 -30.15 -24.93 26.61
CA SER A 400 -29.97 -24.16 27.84
C SER A 400 -31.29 -23.62 28.40
N SER A 401 -32.19 -23.14 27.54
CA SER A 401 -33.51 -22.66 27.93
C SER A 401 -34.35 -23.79 28.51
N PHE A 402 -34.27 -24.99 27.92
CA PHE A 402 -34.95 -26.18 28.44
C PHE A 402 -34.58 -26.47 29.89
N PHE A 403 -33.29 -26.52 30.24
CA PHE A 403 -32.87 -26.81 31.62
C PHE A 403 -33.25 -25.70 32.60
N THR A 404 -33.17 -24.42 32.21
CA THR A 404 -33.61 -23.30 33.05
C THR A 404 -35.11 -23.36 33.33
N ASN A 405 -35.93 -23.66 32.32
CA ASN A 405 -37.39 -23.74 32.47
C ASN A 405 -37.79 -24.94 33.32
N VAL A 406 -37.19 -26.12 33.07
CA VAL A 406 -37.43 -27.33 33.87
C VAL A 406 -37.06 -27.12 35.35
N SER A 407 -35.97 -26.39 35.61
CA SER A 407 -35.57 -26.03 36.98
C SER A 407 -36.65 -25.24 37.71
N HIS A 408 -37.28 -24.29 37.02
CA HIS A 408 -38.36 -23.47 37.55
C HIS A 408 -39.62 -24.31 37.82
N GLU A 409 -40.01 -25.13 36.84
CA GLU A 409 -41.18 -26.01 36.94
C GLU A 409 -41.09 -26.99 38.10
N PHE A 410 -39.89 -27.41 38.52
CA PHE A 410 -39.72 -28.27 39.70
C PHE A 410 -39.64 -27.49 41.03
N LYS A 411 -39.06 -26.29 41.06
CA LYS A 411 -38.90 -25.50 42.30
C LYS A 411 -40.21 -24.91 42.83
N THR A 412 -41.11 -24.53 41.93
CA THR A 412 -42.44 -23.99 42.29
C THR A 412 -43.32 -24.99 43.07
N PRO A 413 -43.58 -26.21 42.59
CA PRO A 413 -44.37 -27.19 43.34
C PRO A 413 -43.68 -27.60 44.64
N LEU A 414 -42.35 -27.64 44.67
CA LEU A 414 -41.61 -27.90 45.91
C LEU A 414 -41.80 -26.80 46.96
N THR A 415 -41.84 -25.54 46.56
CA THR A 415 -42.14 -24.40 47.46
C THR A 415 -43.55 -24.53 48.03
N LEU A 416 -44.52 -24.89 47.18
CA LEU A 416 -45.92 -25.08 47.55
C LEU A 416 -46.16 -26.34 48.40
N ILE A 417 -45.22 -27.30 48.43
CA ILE A 417 -45.26 -28.44 49.35
C ILE A 417 -44.57 -28.07 50.67
N LEU A 418 -43.36 -27.52 50.62
CA LEU A 418 -42.54 -27.31 51.82
C LEU A 418 -43.07 -26.17 52.71
N ALA A 419 -43.51 -25.05 52.12
CA ALA A 419 -43.87 -23.87 52.91
C ALA A 419 -45.18 -24.05 53.73
N PRO A 420 -46.29 -24.60 53.17
CA PRO A 420 -47.47 -24.90 53.97
C PRO A 420 -47.23 -26.00 55.02
N MET A 421 -46.33 -26.94 54.73
CA MET A 421 -45.94 -27.95 55.71
C MET A 421 -45.19 -27.34 56.90
N GLU A 422 -44.29 -26.38 56.67
CA GLU A 422 -43.61 -25.67 57.77
C GLU A 422 -44.59 -24.88 58.63
N GLU A 423 -45.65 -24.31 58.04
CA GLU A 423 -46.73 -23.63 58.77
C GLU A 423 -47.54 -24.62 59.62
N LEU A 424 -47.96 -25.76 59.06
CA LEU A 424 -48.68 -26.80 59.79
C LEU A 424 -47.86 -27.33 60.98
N GLU A 425 -46.54 -27.52 60.82
CA GLU A 425 -45.65 -28.01 61.87
C GLU A 425 -45.56 -27.08 63.09
N GLN A 426 -45.91 -25.79 62.92
CA GLN A 426 -45.95 -24.78 63.98
C GLN A 426 -47.30 -24.69 64.72
N GLU A 427 -48.35 -25.36 64.22
CA GLU A 427 -49.64 -25.39 64.91
C GLU A 427 -49.59 -26.27 66.17
N LYS A 428 -50.05 -25.71 67.30
CA LYS A 428 -50.02 -26.38 68.62
C LYS A 428 -51.00 -27.56 68.75
N SER A 429 -51.81 -27.88 67.73
CA SER A 429 -52.96 -28.80 67.83
C SER A 429 -52.88 -30.09 66.99
N LEU A 430 -51.70 -30.46 66.48
CA LEU A 430 -51.53 -31.67 65.67
C LEU A 430 -51.45 -32.95 66.51
N SER A 431 -52.10 -34.02 66.04
CA SER A 431 -51.98 -35.37 66.62
C SER A 431 -50.58 -35.97 66.38
N PRO A 432 -50.11 -36.89 67.25
CA PRO A 432 -48.81 -37.54 67.09
C PRO A 432 -48.65 -38.25 65.74
N GLU A 433 -49.68 -38.92 65.24
CA GLU A 433 -49.65 -39.56 63.91
C GLU A 433 -49.58 -38.55 62.77
N ALA A 434 -50.33 -37.44 62.84
CA ALA A 434 -50.28 -36.39 61.82
C ALA A 434 -48.90 -35.73 61.77
N LYS A 435 -48.26 -35.53 62.93
CA LYS A 435 -46.91 -34.99 63.03
C LYS A 435 -45.87 -35.93 62.40
N GLU A 436 -45.96 -37.25 62.63
CA GLU A 436 -45.07 -38.23 61.98
C GLU A 436 -45.26 -38.24 60.45
N GLN A 437 -46.50 -38.19 59.96
CA GLN A 437 -46.77 -38.13 58.52
C GLN A 437 -46.24 -36.84 57.89
N LEU A 438 -46.41 -35.69 58.55
CA LEU A 438 -45.85 -34.41 58.11
C LEU A 438 -44.32 -34.47 58.02
N THR A 439 -43.64 -35.02 59.04
CA THR A 439 -42.19 -35.21 59.01
C THR A 439 -41.74 -36.12 57.85
N ARG A 440 -42.50 -37.18 57.53
CA ARG A 440 -42.22 -38.08 56.41
C ARG A 440 -42.37 -37.40 55.05
N ILE A 441 -43.44 -36.63 54.84
CA ILE A 441 -43.67 -35.89 53.60
C ILE A 441 -42.57 -34.82 53.44
N LYS A 442 -42.18 -34.14 54.52
CA LYS A 442 -41.16 -33.09 54.53
C LYS A 442 -39.81 -33.64 54.12
N ARG A 443 -39.46 -34.81 54.64
CA ARG A 443 -38.23 -35.52 54.27
C ARG A 443 -38.19 -35.88 52.78
N ASN A 444 -39.31 -36.32 52.20
CA ASN A 444 -39.38 -36.66 50.78
C ASN A 444 -39.34 -35.40 49.88
N ALA A 445 -40.04 -34.34 50.27
CA ALA A 445 -40.00 -33.07 49.56
C ALA A 445 -38.60 -32.45 49.57
N LYS A 446 -37.90 -32.45 50.71
CA LYS A 446 -36.48 -32.03 50.80
C LYS A 446 -35.55 -32.91 49.96
N LYS A 447 -35.80 -34.23 49.92
CA LYS A 447 -35.01 -35.13 49.06
C LYS A 447 -35.19 -34.81 47.58
N LEU A 448 -36.43 -34.56 47.14
CA LEU A 448 -36.71 -34.16 45.76
C LEU A 448 -36.08 -32.79 45.44
N GLN A 449 -36.12 -31.85 46.39
CA GLN A 449 -35.43 -30.57 46.26
C GLN A 449 -33.93 -30.73 46.03
N HIS A 450 -33.25 -31.58 46.82
CA HIS A 450 -31.82 -31.84 46.63
C HIS A 450 -31.53 -32.47 45.25
N LEU A 451 -32.34 -33.44 44.79
CA LEU A 451 -32.15 -34.06 43.47
C LEU A 451 -32.30 -33.06 42.31
N VAL A 452 -33.26 -32.14 42.43
CA VAL A 452 -33.45 -31.07 41.44
C VAL A 452 -32.27 -30.12 41.47
N THR A 453 -31.76 -29.74 42.65
CA THR A 453 -30.56 -28.90 42.77
C THR A 453 -29.32 -29.59 42.17
N ASP A 454 -29.07 -30.86 42.48
CA ASP A 454 -27.94 -31.63 41.94
C ASP A 454 -27.96 -31.69 40.40
N LEU A 455 -29.14 -31.87 39.79
CA LEU A 455 -29.32 -31.91 38.33
C LEU A 455 -28.96 -30.55 37.70
N ILE A 456 -29.31 -29.46 38.37
CA ILE A 456 -29.03 -28.09 37.92
C ILE A 456 -27.54 -27.79 38.01
N ASP A 457 -26.90 -28.21 39.10
CA ASP A 457 -25.49 -27.94 39.34
C ASP A 457 -24.57 -28.64 38.32
N ILE A 458 -24.92 -29.86 37.87
CA ILE A 458 -24.22 -30.50 36.73
C ILE A 458 -24.34 -29.67 35.46
N HIS A 459 -25.53 -29.14 35.13
CA HIS A 459 -25.70 -28.38 33.90
C HIS A 459 -24.99 -27.03 33.92
N ARG A 460 -24.81 -26.43 35.11
CA ARG A 460 -24.05 -25.19 35.29
C ARG A 460 -22.54 -25.36 35.08
N ILE A 461 -22.03 -26.54 35.40
CA ILE A 461 -20.63 -26.93 35.22
C ILE A 461 -20.24 -27.01 33.74
N ASP A 462 -21.12 -27.57 32.91
CA ASP A 462 -20.90 -27.82 31.46
C ASP A 462 -20.71 -26.53 30.62
N LYS A 463 -20.94 -25.35 31.22
CA LYS A 463 -20.98 -24.03 30.56
C LYS A 463 -19.94 -23.03 31.07
N ALA A 464 -18.75 -23.47 31.53
CA ALA A 464 -17.64 -22.56 31.89
C ALA A 464 -18.02 -21.42 32.88
N SER A 465 -19.11 -21.59 33.63
CA SER A 465 -19.74 -20.54 34.45
C SER A 465 -19.10 -20.40 35.83
N ILE A 466 -18.46 -21.46 36.33
CA ILE A 466 -17.78 -21.45 37.63
C ILE A 466 -16.34 -20.98 37.39
N LYS A 467 -16.04 -19.75 37.82
CA LYS A 467 -14.68 -19.22 37.83
C LYS A 467 -13.99 -19.63 39.11
N LEU A 468 -12.88 -20.37 39.00
CA LEU A 468 -12.07 -20.76 40.13
C LEU A 468 -11.54 -19.52 40.87
N GLN A 469 -11.70 -19.45 42.20
CA GLN A 469 -11.11 -18.39 43.03
C GLN A 469 -10.14 -18.98 44.04
N ALA A 470 -8.97 -19.41 43.56
CA ALA A 470 -7.97 -20.04 44.40
C ALA A 470 -7.30 -19.03 45.35
N SER A 471 -7.18 -19.41 46.62
CA SER A 471 -6.50 -18.65 47.67
C SER A 471 -5.60 -19.58 48.50
N PRO A 472 -4.57 -19.06 49.19
CA PRO A 472 -3.73 -19.85 50.07
C PRO A 472 -4.54 -20.35 51.29
N VAL A 473 -4.68 -21.66 51.43
CA VAL A 473 -5.41 -22.33 52.52
C VAL A 473 -4.47 -23.21 53.32
N GLN A 474 -4.55 -23.11 54.65
CA GLN A 474 -3.80 -23.97 55.57
C GLN A 474 -4.44 -25.35 55.66
N ILE A 475 -3.79 -26.36 55.06
CA ILE A 475 -4.41 -27.66 54.78
C ILE A 475 -4.87 -28.42 56.04
N ASP A 476 -4.04 -28.41 57.09
CA ASP A 476 -4.36 -29.09 58.35
C ASP A 476 -5.59 -28.46 59.03
N HIS A 477 -5.68 -27.12 59.03
CA HIS A 477 -6.80 -26.42 59.63
C HIS A 477 -8.09 -26.68 58.86
N PHE A 478 -8.02 -26.56 57.53
CA PHE A 478 -9.14 -26.79 56.64
C PHE A 478 -9.72 -28.21 56.78
N ILE A 479 -8.88 -29.26 56.76
CA ILE A 479 -9.37 -30.64 56.90
C ILE A 479 -9.97 -30.86 58.29
N GLN A 480 -9.40 -30.29 59.36
CA GLN A 480 -9.97 -30.39 60.70
C GLN A 480 -11.35 -29.71 60.80
N GLN A 481 -11.55 -28.56 60.15
CA GLN A 481 -12.85 -27.89 60.08
C GLN A 481 -13.89 -28.77 59.40
N VAL A 482 -13.56 -29.34 58.23
CA VAL A 482 -14.48 -30.25 57.53
C VAL A 482 -14.79 -31.49 58.39
N LEU A 483 -13.78 -32.07 59.06
CA LEU A 483 -13.98 -33.23 59.93
C LEU A 483 -14.85 -32.94 61.16
N ALA A 484 -14.83 -31.70 61.68
CA ALA A 484 -15.65 -31.31 62.83
C ALA A 484 -17.15 -31.49 62.54
N ASN A 485 -17.57 -31.22 61.30
CA ASN A 485 -18.96 -31.41 60.85
C ASN A 485 -19.41 -32.88 60.89
N PHE A 486 -18.48 -33.83 60.74
CA PHE A 486 -18.76 -35.28 60.73
C PHE A 486 -18.52 -35.97 62.08
N LYS A 487 -18.01 -35.25 63.08
CA LYS A 487 -17.75 -35.80 64.44
C LYS A 487 -19.03 -36.29 65.15
N PRO A 488 -20.19 -35.62 65.08
CA PRO A 488 -21.42 -36.16 65.67
C PRO A 488 -21.86 -37.47 65.00
N LEU A 489 -21.71 -37.56 63.67
CA LEU A 489 -22.09 -38.75 62.90
C LEU A 489 -21.15 -39.94 63.19
N SER A 490 -19.85 -39.68 63.37
CA SER A 490 -18.88 -40.71 63.75
C SER A 490 -19.16 -41.29 65.14
N GLN A 491 -19.56 -40.44 66.11
CA GLN A 491 -19.98 -40.87 67.44
C GLN A 491 -21.27 -41.70 67.39
N GLN A 492 -22.27 -41.24 66.62
CA GLN A 492 -23.54 -41.94 66.46
C GLN A 492 -23.35 -43.34 65.84
N LYS A 493 -22.53 -43.45 64.78
CA LYS A 493 -22.24 -44.73 64.10
C LYS A 493 -21.08 -45.51 64.71
N ARG A 494 -20.45 -45.02 65.79
CA ARG A 494 -19.24 -45.62 66.40
C ARG A 494 -18.12 -45.88 65.39
N ILE A 495 -17.95 -45.02 64.40
CA ILE A 495 -16.90 -45.15 63.37
C ILE A 495 -15.66 -44.40 63.86
N SER A 496 -14.50 -45.06 63.84
CA SER A 496 -13.22 -44.42 64.16
C SER A 496 -12.81 -43.49 63.03
N LEU A 497 -12.79 -42.19 63.31
CA LEU A 497 -12.38 -41.14 62.36
C LEU A 497 -10.98 -40.65 62.74
N SER A 498 -10.00 -40.82 61.85
CA SER A 498 -8.61 -40.41 62.09
C SER A 498 -8.06 -39.54 60.97
N TYR A 499 -7.27 -38.52 61.34
CA TYR A 499 -6.52 -37.67 60.42
C TYR A 499 -5.02 -37.86 60.64
N SER A 500 -4.25 -38.02 59.55
CA SER A 500 -2.80 -38.06 59.60
C SER A 500 -2.22 -37.29 58.42
N SER A 501 -1.38 -36.29 58.74
CA SER A 501 -0.59 -35.54 57.76
C SER A 501 0.87 -35.97 57.84
N LYS A 502 1.47 -36.30 56.70
CA LYS A 502 2.88 -36.70 56.59
C LYS A 502 3.71 -35.78 55.69
N THR A 503 3.19 -34.59 55.36
CA THR A 503 3.86 -33.60 54.51
C THR A 503 4.35 -32.40 55.33
N PRO A 504 5.50 -31.79 54.98
CA PRO A 504 5.90 -30.46 55.46
C PRO A 504 5.11 -29.30 54.83
N ILE A 505 4.33 -29.53 53.78
CA ILE A 505 3.53 -28.50 53.09
C ILE A 505 2.34 -28.11 53.96
N LYS A 506 2.33 -26.84 54.40
CA LYS A 506 1.26 -26.30 55.25
C LYS A 506 0.16 -25.57 54.48
N GLU A 507 0.46 -25.11 53.27
CA GLU A 507 -0.41 -24.22 52.51
C GLU A 507 -0.57 -24.69 51.05
N ILE A 508 -1.81 -24.66 50.56
CA ILE A 508 -2.14 -24.96 49.15
C ILE A 508 -3.06 -23.89 48.56
N TRP A 509 -2.99 -23.69 47.24
CA TRP A 509 -3.84 -22.74 46.53
C TRP A 509 -5.09 -23.45 46.03
N VAL A 510 -6.21 -23.26 46.72
CA VAL A 510 -7.50 -23.87 46.36
C VAL A 510 -8.64 -22.88 46.61
N ASP A 511 -9.78 -23.12 45.96
CA ASP A 511 -11.04 -22.51 46.36
C ASP A 511 -11.59 -23.30 47.55
N GLU A 512 -11.56 -22.67 48.73
CA GLU A 512 -11.91 -23.29 50.01
C GLU A 512 -13.33 -23.88 50.00
N TYR A 513 -14.29 -23.15 49.41
CA TYR A 513 -15.70 -23.57 49.36
C TYR A 513 -15.88 -24.78 48.43
N LEU A 514 -15.31 -24.73 47.23
CA LEU A 514 -15.43 -25.83 46.27
C LEU A 514 -14.72 -27.10 46.78
N MET A 515 -13.55 -26.95 47.43
CA MET A 515 -12.86 -28.08 48.06
C MET A 515 -13.59 -28.64 49.27
N GLU A 516 -14.30 -27.81 50.04
CA GLU A 516 -15.13 -28.30 51.16
C GLU A 516 -16.24 -29.21 50.64
N GLN A 517 -16.88 -28.85 49.52
CA GLN A 517 -17.90 -29.68 48.88
C GLN A 517 -17.34 -31.01 48.38
N VAL A 518 -16.11 -30.99 47.83
CA VAL A 518 -15.43 -32.22 47.39
C VAL A 518 -15.18 -33.16 48.58
N LEU A 519 -14.57 -32.66 49.65
CA LEU A 519 -14.25 -33.48 50.83
C LEU A 519 -15.53 -33.96 51.53
N SER A 520 -16.55 -33.11 51.63
CA SER A 520 -17.84 -33.46 52.23
C SER A 520 -18.55 -34.58 51.45
N ASN A 521 -18.52 -34.55 50.12
CA ASN A 521 -19.07 -35.61 49.28
C ASN A 521 -18.33 -36.95 49.47
N LEU A 522 -16.99 -36.92 49.48
CA LEU A 522 -16.19 -38.11 49.71
C LEU A 522 -16.39 -38.69 51.13
N LEU A 523 -16.44 -37.84 52.15
CA LEU A 523 -16.66 -38.26 53.53
C LEU A 523 -18.08 -38.79 53.74
N SER A 524 -19.09 -38.13 53.19
CA SER A 524 -20.48 -38.61 53.25
C SER A 524 -20.61 -40.01 52.63
N ASN A 525 -19.96 -40.24 51.48
CA ASN A 525 -19.89 -41.58 50.87
C ASN A 525 -19.18 -42.58 51.79
N ALA A 526 -18.01 -42.24 52.34
CA ALA A 526 -17.30 -43.09 53.28
C ALA A 526 -18.17 -43.47 54.50
N PHE A 527 -18.85 -42.51 55.12
CA PHE A 527 -19.77 -42.75 56.25
C PHE A 527 -21.02 -43.54 55.87
N LYS A 528 -21.48 -43.44 54.62
CA LYS A 528 -22.64 -44.18 54.13
C LYS A 528 -22.32 -45.66 53.95
N PHE A 529 -21.14 -45.99 53.41
CA PHE A 529 -20.76 -47.35 53.03
C PHE A 529 -19.89 -48.08 54.06
N THR A 530 -19.49 -47.42 55.15
CA THR A 530 -18.83 -48.03 56.31
C THR A 530 -19.84 -48.48 57.35
N ALA A 531 -19.72 -49.73 57.81
CA ALA A 531 -20.57 -50.28 58.86
C ALA A 531 -20.29 -49.66 60.24
N THR A 532 -21.26 -49.78 61.17
CA THR A 532 -21.09 -49.34 62.57
C THR A 532 -19.89 -50.03 63.22
N GLY A 533 -18.98 -49.28 63.84
CA GLY A 533 -17.72 -49.83 64.37
C GLY A 533 -16.55 -49.83 63.39
N GLY A 534 -16.75 -49.39 62.14
CA GLY A 534 -15.70 -49.31 61.13
C GLY A 534 -14.70 -48.16 61.33
N LYS A 535 -13.86 -47.92 60.33
CA LYS A 535 -12.77 -46.94 60.36
C LYS A 535 -12.73 -46.14 59.06
N ILE A 536 -12.65 -44.82 59.20
CA ILE A 536 -12.42 -43.87 58.12
C ILE A 536 -11.16 -43.06 58.48
N SER A 537 -10.21 -43.00 57.55
CA SER A 537 -8.98 -42.25 57.72
C SER A 537 -8.72 -41.31 56.56
N ILE A 538 -8.38 -40.06 56.88
CA ILE A 538 -7.84 -39.11 55.91
C ILE A 538 -6.32 -39.09 56.04
N LEU A 539 -5.64 -39.34 54.92
CA LEU A 539 -4.18 -39.27 54.82
C LEU A 539 -3.77 -38.17 53.85
N VAL A 540 -2.87 -37.30 54.29
CA VAL A 540 -2.28 -36.26 53.45
C VAL A 540 -0.79 -36.55 53.28
N GLU A 541 -0.37 -36.73 52.02
CA GLU A 541 0.98 -37.13 51.64
C GLU A 541 1.41 -36.32 50.40
N GLU A 542 2.69 -35.99 50.28
CA GLU A 542 3.24 -35.36 49.07
C GLU A 542 3.88 -36.40 48.15
N ASN A 543 4.04 -36.05 46.88
CA ASN A 543 4.83 -36.88 45.96
C ASN A 543 6.34 -36.66 46.16
N THR A 544 7.16 -37.53 45.55
CA THR A 544 8.61 -37.55 45.71
C THR A 544 9.31 -36.24 45.30
N PHE A 545 8.67 -35.40 44.49
CA PHE A 545 9.24 -34.17 43.95
C PHE A 545 8.59 -32.88 44.52
N GLY A 546 7.60 -33.01 45.42
CA GLY A 546 6.94 -31.89 46.11
C GLY A 546 5.99 -31.04 45.24
N ASP A 547 5.73 -31.42 43.99
CA ASP A 547 4.88 -30.74 42.99
C ASP A 547 3.40 -31.13 43.07
N HIS A 548 3.07 -32.22 43.77
CA HIS A 548 1.68 -32.64 43.99
C HIS A 548 1.40 -33.07 45.43
N LEU A 549 0.26 -32.62 45.94
CA LEU A 549 -0.31 -33.03 47.22
C LEU A 549 -1.39 -34.10 46.99
N TYR A 550 -1.31 -35.20 47.73
CA TYR A 550 -2.31 -36.26 47.76
C TYR A 550 -3.15 -36.19 49.02
N ILE A 551 -4.46 -36.03 48.84
CA ILE A 551 -5.44 -36.16 49.93
C ILE A 551 -6.21 -37.46 49.69
N ARG A 552 -6.03 -38.44 50.58
CA ARG A 552 -6.67 -39.76 50.47
C ARG A 552 -7.74 -39.91 51.54
N VAL A 553 -8.97 -40.21 51.12
CA VAL A 553 -10.06 -40.63 52.00
C VAL A 553 -10.17 -42.14 51.91
N VAL A 554 -9.85 -42.84 53.00
CA VAL A 554 -9.82 -44.30 53.08
C VAL A 554 -10.89 -44.79 54.03
N ASP A 555 -11.72 -45.72 53.57
CA ASP A 555 -12.72 -46.42 54.36
C ASP A 555 -12.51 -47.93 54.31
N ASN A 556 -12.94 -48.63 55.37
CA ASN A 556 -12.98 -50.10 55.41
C ASN A 556 -14.40 -50.65 55.20
N GLY A 557 -15.19 -49.96 54.36
CA GLY A 557 -16.56 -50.35 54.05
C GLY A 557 -16.65 -51.50 53.05
N VAL A 558 -17.81 -51.63 52.41
CA VAL A 558 -18.13 -52.75 51.50
C VAL A 558 -17.28 -52.80 50.22
N GLY A 559 -16.50 -51.76 49.93
CA GLY A 559 -15.69 -51.67 48.71
C GLY A 559 -16.52 -51.58 47.41
N ILE A 560 -15.81 -51.45 46.29
CA ILE A 560 -16.38 -51.28 44.94
C ILE A 560 -15.84 -52.41 44.05
N PRO A 561 -16.69 -53.15 43.32
CA PRO A 561 -16.24 -54.20 42.42
C PRO A 561 -15.46 -53.61 41.24
N SER A 562 -14.44 -54.34 40.76
CA SER A 562 -13.52 -53.87 39.70
C SER A 562 -14.22 -53.44 38.41
N SER A 563 -15.35 -54.05 38.06
CA SER A 563 -16.16 -53.67 36.89
C SER A 563 -16.86 -52.31 37.02
N ALA A 564 -17.01 -51.80 38.24
CA ALA A 564 -17.68 -50.53 38.51
C ALA A 564 -16.69 -49.37 38.71
N VAL A 565 -15.43 -49.66 39.01
CA VAL A 565 -14.37 -48.66 39.33
C VAL A 565 -14.19 -47.64 38.22
N ASP A 566 -14.23 -48.07 36.95
CA ASP A 566 -14.05 -47.17 35.80
C ASP A 566 -15.25 -46.22 35.57
N HIS A 567 -16.43 -46.59 36.09
CA HIS A 567 -17.69 -45.88 35.86
C HIS A 567 -18.18 -45.07 37.08
N VAL A 568 -17.52 -45.16 38.24
CA VAL A 568 -18.00 -44.47 39.46
C VAL A 568 -18.02 -42.95 39.37
N PHE A 569 -17.28 -42.39 38.42
CA PHE A 569 -17.26 -40.94 38.15
C PHE A 569 -18.16 -40.53 36.97
N ASP A 570 -18.86 -41.48 36.33
CA ASP A 570 -19.83 -41.18 35.28
C ASP A 570 -21.12 -40.62 35.91
N ALA A 571 -21.69 -39.59 35.30
CA ALA A 571 -22.92 -38.98 35.79
C ALA A 571 -24.08 -40.00 35.79
N PHE A 572 -24.86 -40.02 36.87
CA PHE A 572 -26.00 -40.91 37.10
C PHE A 572 -25.66 -42.40 37.32
N TYR A 573 -24.38 -42.75 37.41
CA TYR A 573 -23.98 -44.12 37.71
C TYR A 573 -24.26 -44.46 39.19
N GLN A 574 -24.93 -45.59 39.43
CA GLN A 574 -25.26 -46.09 40.77
C GLN A 574 -24.86 -47.56 40.91
N GLY A 575 -24.05 -47.89 41.91
CA GLY A 575 -23.67 -49.26 42.21
C GLY A 575 -24.81 -50.07 42.85
N ALA A 576 -24.83 -51.39 42.62
CA ALA A 576 -25.89 -52.32 43.04
C ALA A 576 -26.14 -52.37 44.58
N ALA A 577 -25.25 -51.82 45.41
CA ALA A 577 -25.30 -51.94 46.87
C ALA A 577 -26.11 -50.85 47.61
N SER A 578 -26.64 -49.79 46.95
CA SER A 578 -27.51 -48.83 47.64
C SER A 578 -28.33 -47.91 46.70
N PRO A 579 -29.65 -48.14 46.51
CA PRO A 579 -30.51 -47.37 45.59
C PRO A 579 -30.95 -45.99 46.12
N GLN A 580 -30.16 -45.37 47.01
CA GLN A 580 -30.56 -44.17 47.76
C GLN A 580 -29.66 -42.93 47.52
N GLY A 581 -28.81 -42.92 46.49
CA GLY A 581 -28.04 -41.75 46.07
C GLY A 581 -28.42 -41.25 44.67
N SER A 582 -28.10 -40.00 44.31
CA SER A 582 -28.42 -39.42 43.00
C SER A 582 -27.50 -39.92 41.86
N GLY A 583 -26.34 -40.49 42.20
CA GLY A 583 -25.32 -40.89 41.21
C GLY A 583 -24.52 -39.71 40.65
N ILE A 584 -24.65 -38.53 41.27
CA ILE A 584 -24.10 -37.26 40.76
C ILE A 584 -22.86 -36.83 41.55
N GLY A 585 -22.79 -37.10 42.86
CA GLY A 585 -21.77 -36.54 43.75
C GLY A 585 -20.32 -36.86 43.37
N LEU A 586 -20.02 -38.03 42.81
CA LEU A 586 -18.65 -38.37 42.36
C LEU A 586 -18.29 -37.73 41.01
N ALA A 587 -19.25 -37.58 40.09
CA ALA A 587 -19.05 -36.83 38.86
C ALA A 587 -18.78 -35.34 39.16
N TYR A 588 -19.50 -34.77 40.14
CA TYR A 588 -19.25 -33.43 40.65
C TYR A 588 -17.84 -33.29 41.25
N VAL A 589 -17.41 -34.25 42.08
CA VAL A 589 -16.03 -34.28 42.61
C VAL A 589 -15.00 -34.29 41.49
N LYS A 590 -15.19 -35.09 40.44
CA LYS A 590 -14.26 -35.16 39.31
C LYS A 590 -14.14 -33.84 38.58
N GLU A 591 -15.25 -33.13 38.34
CA GLU A 591 -15.18 -31.84 37.68
C GLU A 591 -14.50 -30.78 38.54
N ILE A 592 -14.91 -30.62 39.80
CA ILE A 592 -14.35 -29.58 40.67
C ILE A 592 -12.84 -29.78 40.87
N VAL A 593 -12.39 -31.04 40.96
CA VAL A 593 -10.96 -31.36 41.06
C VAL A 593 -10.23 -31.07 39.73
N SER A 594 -10.88 -31.30 38.59
CA SER A 594 -10.34 -30.95 37.27
C SER A 594 -10.25 -29.45 37.05
N LEU A 595 -11.21 -28.66 37.56
CA LEU A 595 -11.17 -27.19 37.60
C LEU A 595 -9.95 -26.68 38.40
N HIS A 596 -9.57 -27.38 39.48
CA HIS A 596 -8.35 -27.08 40.24
C HIS A 596 -7.06 -27.63 39.58
N HIS A 597 -7.13 -28.01 38.30
CA HIS A 597 -6.05 -28.69 37.56
C HIS A 597 -5.51 -29.96 38.26
N GLY A 598 -6.33 -30.56 39.11
CA GLY A 598 -6.05 -31.78 39.83
C GLY A 598 -6.65 -33.02 39.17
N GLN A 599 -6.49 -34.16 39.82
CA GLN A 599 -7.05 -35.43 39.37
C GLN A 599 -7.58 -36.24 40.55
N VAL A 600 -8.78 -36.81 40.42
CA VAL A 600 -9.33 -37.77 41.38
C VAL A 600 -9.21 -39.19 40.84
N THR A 601 -8.81 -40.13 41.69
CA THR A 601 -8.71 -41.56 41.38
C THR A 601 -9.32 -42.38 42.52
N VAL A 602 -9.76 -43.60 42.22
CA VAL A 602 -10.26 -44.54 43.22
C VAL A 602 -9.50 -45.87 43.12
N SER A 603 -9.13 -46.42 44.27
CA SER A 603 -8.64 -47.77 44.41
C SER A 603 -9.50 -48.48 45.43
N SER A 604 -10.16 -49.56 45.03
CA SER A 604 -11.13 -50.25 45.89
C SER A 604 -11.13 -51.74 45.62
N LYS A 605 -11.41 -52.52 46.66
CA LYS A 605 -11.60 -53.96 46.58
C LYS A 605 -12.86 -54.34 47.35
N GLN A 606 -13.74 -55.09 46.70
CA GLN A 606 -14.99 -55.56 47.29
C GLN A 606 -14.74 -56.28 48.62
N ASP A 607 -15.56 -55.95 49.63
CA ASP A 607 -15.55 -56.43 51.02
C ASP A 607 -14.28 -56.09 51.82
N VAL A 608 -13.43 -55.20 51.33
CA VAL A 608 -12.22 -54.73 52.03
C VAL A 608 -12.28 -53.24 52.35
N GLY A 609 -12.74 -52.41 51.40
CA GLY A 609 -12.82 -50.96 51.55
C GLY A 609 -12.46 -50.19 50.29
N SER A 610 -12.55 -48.87 50.36
CA SER A 610 -12.22 -47.98 49.23
C SER A 610 -11.25 -46.87 49.65
N SER A 611 -10.44 -46.43 48.69
CA SER A 611 -9.54 -45.28 48.82
C SER A 611 -9.75 -44.33 47.65
N PHE A 612 -10.31 -43.16 47.94
CA PHE A 612 -10.40 -42.06 46.99
C PHE A 612 -9.19 -41.15 47.18
N THR A 613 -8.41 -40.94 46.12
CA THR A 613 -7.19 -40.12 46.14
C THR A 613 -7.39 -38.89 45.26
N LEU A 614 -7.33 -37.72 45.88
CA LEU A 614 -7.24 -36.42 45.22
C LEU A 614 -5.77 -36.08 45.01
N ARG A 615 -5.37 -35.76 43.77
CA ARG A 615 -4.05 -35.28 43.39
C ARG A 615 -4.16 -33.81 43.00
N LEU A 616 -3.63 -32.92 43.83
CA LEU A 616 -3.68 -31.46 43.61
C LEU A 616 -2.27 -30.93 43.32
N PRO A 617 -2.07 -30.00 42.37
CA PRO A 617 -0.77 -29.35 42.18
C PRO A 617 -0.40 -28.47 43.37
N THR A 618 0.87 -28.45 43.76
CA THR A 618 1.39 -27.58 44.82
C THR A 618 1.85 -26.25 44.21
N GLY A 619 1.59 -25.13 44.90
CA GLY A 619 1.96 -23.78 44.45
C GLY A 619 0.96 -23.09 43.49
N ARG A 620 1.35 -21.94 42.94
CA ARG A 620 0.47 -21.02 42.18
C ARG A 620 0.66 -21.07 40.65
N LEU A 621 1.71 -21.73 40.15
CA LEU A 621 2.12 -21.69 38.74
C LEU A 621 1.14 -22.34 37.74
N HIS A 622 0.26 -23.21 38.22
CA HIS A 622 -0.76 -23.87 37.40
C HIS A 622 -2.03 -23.02 37.22
N LEU A 623 -2.15 -21.91 37.96
CA LEU A 623 -3.29 -21.00 37.95
C LEU A 623 -2.99 -19.78 37.07
N SER A 624 -3.96 -19.36 36.28
CA SER A 624 -3.92 -18.08 35.56
C SER A 624 -4.22 -16.90 36.49
N ASP A 625 -3.80 -15.69 36.11
CA ASP A 625 -4.06 -14.48 36.91
C ASP A 625 -5.56 -14.22 37.17
N ALA A 626 -6.44 -14.72 36.31
CA ALA A 626 -7.89 -14.59 36.46
C ALA A 626 -8.49 -15.58 37.49
N GLU A 627 -7.78 -16.65 37.83
CA GLU A 627 -8.23 -17.71 38.75
C GLU A 627 -7.74 -17.51 40.18
N ILE A 628 -6.96 -16.45 40.41
CA ILE A 628 -6.30 -16.18 41.68
C ILE A 628 -7.01 -15.05 42.39
N LYS A 629 -7.45 -15.30 43.62
CA LYS A 629 -8.15 -14.31 44.44
C LYS A 629 -7.18 -13.22 44.87
N HIS A 630 -7.15 -12.11 44.14
CA HIS A 630 -6.38 -10.92 44.52
C HIS A 630 -7.00 -10.26 45.76
N GLN A 631 -6.24 -10.16 46.86
CA GLN A 631 -6.61 -9.36 48.02
C GLN A 631 -6.72 -7.88 47.58
N GLN A 632 -7.94 -7.42 47.33
CA GLN A 632 -8.26 -6.00 47.51
C GLN A 632 -8.24 -5.72 49.02
N GLN A 633 -7.53 -4.66 49.41
CA GLN A 633 -7.62 -4.10 50.76
C GLN A 633 -9.08 -3.92 51.19
N PRO A 634 -9.39 -4.08 52.49
CA PRO A 634 -10.74 -3.91 52.99
C PRO A 634 -11.20 -2.49 52.71
N ALA A 635 -12.18 -2.33 51.83
CA ALA A 635 -13.01 -1.14 51.82
C ALA A 635 -13.74 -1.12 53.16
N ALA A 636 -13.30 -0.21 54.04
CA ALA A 636 -13.97 0.09 55.28
C ALA A 636 -15.46 0.34 54.99
N THR A 637 -16.30 -0.58 55.45
CA THR A 637 -17.74 -0.33 55.57
C THR A 637 -18.12 -0.70 56.99
N PHE A 638 -18.33 0.34 57.77
CA PHE A 638 -19.01 0.33 59.06
C PHE A 638 -20.26 -0.55 59.00
N TYR A 639 -20.27 -1.62 59.81
CA TYR A 639 -21.50 -2.11 60.41
C TYR A 639 -21.38 -1.81 61.91
N PRO A 640 -22.27 -1.00 62.50
CA PRO A 640 -22.39 -0.94 63.95
C PRO A 640 -22.94 -2.28 64.45
N ASP A 641 -22.38 -2.74 65.58
CA ASP A 641 -22.79 -3.89 66.38
C ASP A 641 -24.30 -4.16 66.34
N LEU A 642 -24.68 -5.36 65.90
CA LEU A 642 -25.96 -5.98 66.19
C LEU A 642 -25.73 -7.45 66.60
N GLU A 643 -24.91 -7.65 67.62
CA GLU A 643 -24.71 -8.96 68.25
C GLU A 643 -25.20 -9.01 69.71
N ASN A 644 -26.19 -8.18 70.07
CA ASN A 644 -26.79 -8.20 71.43
C ASN A 644 -28.30 -7.94 71.43
N VAL A 645 -29.12 -8.71 70.70
CA VAL A 645 -30.57 -8.82 71.00
C VAL A 645 -31.11 -10.22 70.65
N TRP A 646 -30.60 -11.27 71.28
CA TRP A 646 -31.37 -12.49 71.50
C TRP A 646 -31.09 -13.04 72.89
N ASN A 647 -31.61 -12.31 73.88
CA ASN A 647 -31.88 -12.81 75.22
C ASN A 647 -32.98 -11.93 75.83
N ALA A 648 -34.24 -12.30 75.61
CA ALA A 648 -35.36 -12.01 76.48
C ALA A 648 -36.62 -12.68 75.89
N THR A 649 -36.84 -13.93 76.29
CA THR A 649 -38.19 -14.45 76.53
C THR A 649 -38.83 -13.70 77.70
N GLU A 650 -40.16 -13.62 77.69
CA GLU A 650 -41.07 -13.05 78.73
C GLU A 650 -41.05 -11.51 78.76
N ASP A 651 -42.15 -10.78 78.67
CA ASP A 651 -43.57 -10.95 78.91
C ASP A 651 -44.35 -10.09 77.91
N LEU A 652 -45.59 -10.45 77.59
CA LEU A 652 -46.76 -9.56 77.63
C LEU A 652 -47.98 -10.33 77.09
N ALA A 653 -48.85 -10.66 78.03
CA ALA A 653 -50.18 -11.19 77.81
C ALA A 653 -51.12 -10.18 77.13
N ASP A 654 -52.15 -10.75 76.51
CA ASP A 654 -53.49 -10.20 76.24
C ASP A 654 -53.62 -8.79 75.65
N GLU A 655 -54.13 -8.71 74.42
CA GLU A 655 -55.47 -8.16 74.21
C GLU A 655 -55.99 -8.46 72.79
N ALA A 656 -57.15 -9.11 72.75
CA ALA A 656 -57.97 -9.25 71.56
C ALA A 656 -58.66 -7.92 71.24
N ALA A 657 -58.54 -7.42 70.01
CA ALA A 657 -59.57 -6.57 69.39
C ALA A 657 -59.40 -6.49 67.87
N SER A 658 -60.39 -7.01 67.16
CA SER A 658 -60.69 -6.73 65.76
C SER A 658 -60.99 -5.25 65.51
N PHE A 659 -60.45 -4.65 64.45
CA PHE A 659 -61.16 -3.92 63.38
C PHE A 659 -60.15 -3.19 62.47
N HIS A 660 -60.29 -3.36 61.15
CA HIS A 660 -59.48 -2.71 60.13
C HIS A 660 -59.53 -1.18 60.23
N SER A 661 -58.36 -0.53 60.23
CA SER A 661 -58.21 0.92 60.10
C SER A 661 -57.27 1.26 58.95
N SER A 662 -57.45 2.43 58.35
CA SER A 662 -56.78 3.00 57.17
C SER A 662 -55.27 3.29 57.34
N LYS A 663 -54.52 2.38 57.96
CA LYS A 663 -53.08 2.51 58.30
C LYS A 663 -52.24 1.26 58.03
N SER A 664 -52.76 0.21 57.38
CA SER A 664 -51.97 -0.93 56.91
C SER A 664 -51.27 -0.62 55.57
N ALA A 665 -50.01 -1.00 55.42
CA ALA A 665 -49.22 -0.78 54.21
C ALA A 665 -49.76 -1.60 53.03
N ASN A 666 -49.72 -1.02 51.82
CA ASN A 666 -50.15 -1.66 50.58
C ASN A 666 -48.98 -2.44 49.95
N ILE A 667 -49.08 -3.76 49.88
CA ILE A 667 -48.08 -4.64 49.27
C ILE A 667 -48.60 -5.13 47.92
N LEU A 668 -47.85 -4.88 46.85
CA LEU A 668 -48.12 -5.45 45.53
C LEU A 668 -47.31 -6.74 45.34
N VAL A 669 -47.99 -7.86 45.11
CA VAL A 669 -47.37 -9.18 44.84
C VAL A 669 -47.56 -9.55 43.37
N ILE A 670 -46.46 -9.89 42.71
CA ILE A 670 -46.40 -10.15 41.28
C ILE A 670 -45.76 -11.52 41.07
N ASP A 671 -46.58 -12.48 40.66
CA ASP A 671 -46.16 -13.85 40.37
C ASP A 671 -47.15 -14.40 39.33
N ASP A 672 -46.70 -15.21 38.38
CA ASP A 672 -47.56 -15.76 37.33
C ASP A 672 -48.34 -16.99 37.81
N HIS A 673 -47.83 -17.70 38.82
CA HIS A 673 -48.47 -18.86 39.40
C HIS A 673 -49.58 -18.47 40.37
N ALA A 674 -50.82 -18.86 40.03
CA ALA A 674 -51.99 -18.57 40.85
C ALA A 674 -51.84 -19.09 42.29
N ASP A 675 -51.30 -20.29 42.47
CA ASP A 675 -51.17 -20.91 43.80
C ASP A 675 -50.16 -20.19 44.70
N ILE A 676 -49.05 -19.67 44.14
CA ILE A 676 -48.11 -18.84 44.91
C ILE A 676 -48.80 -17.54 45.33
N ARG A 677 -49.57 -16.89 44.44
CA ARG A 677 -50.33 -15.69 44.80
C ARG A 677 -51.33 -15.97 45.92
N HIS A 678 -52.07 -17.09 45.86
CA HIS A 678 -53.01 -17.48 46.92
C HIS A 678 -52.30 -17.79 48.24
N PHE A 679 -51.15 -18.47 48.19
CA PHE A 679 -50.34 -18.75 49.37
C PHE A 679 -49.81 -17.46 50.02
N LEU A 680 -49.18 -16.58 49.24
CA LEU A 680 -48.70 -15.28 49.72
C LEU A 680 -49.85 -14.42 50.26
N LYS A 681 -51.04 -14.50 49.65
CA LYS A 681 -52.26 -13.88 50.18
C LYS A 681 -52.55 -14.39 51.58
N ALA A 682 -52.68 -15.69 51.77
CA ALA A 682 -53.02 -16.30 53.06
C ALA A 682 -52.01 -15.94 54.17
N VAL A 683 -50.73 -15.83 53.82
CA VAL A 683 -49.65 -15.48 54.75
C VAL A 683 -49.64 -13.99 55.12
N LEU A 684 -49.89 -13.08 54.17
CA LEU A 684 -49.69 -11.63 54.32
C LEU A 684 -50.97 -10.83 54.60
N GLU A 685 -52.14 -11.31 54.20
CA GLU A 685 -53.43 -10.60 54.33
C GLU A 685 -53.86 -10.42 55.80
N LYS A 686 -53.29 -11.19 56.73
CA LYS A 686 -53.47 -11.02 58.18
C LYS A 686 -52.90 -9.69 58.70
N GLU A 687 -51.90 -9.11 58.03
CA GLU A 687 -51.10 -7.97 58.52
C GLU A 687 -51.05 -6.78 57.55
N TYR A 688 -51.26 -6.99 56.24
CA TYR A 688 -51.08 -6.00 55.19
C TYR A 688 -52.22 -5.98 54.16
N ASN A 689 -52.38 -4.88 53.42
CA ASN A 689 -53.29 -4.84 52.28
C ASN A 689 -52.56 -5.41 51.06
N VAL A 690 -52.97 -6.57 50.56
CA VAL A 690 -52.26 -7.26 49.47
C VAL A 690 -53.00 -7.09 48.14
N ILE A 691 -52.29 -6.56 47.15
CA ILE A 691 -52.75 -6.39 45.77
C ILE A 691 -51.96 -7.36 44.90
N PHE A 692 -52.60 -7.96 43.90
CA PHE A 692 -51.97 -8.93 43.03
C PHE A 692 -51.91 -8.46 41.60
N ALA A 693 -50.80 -8.76 40.92
CA ALA A 693 -50.70 -8.73 39.47
C ALA A 693 -50.20 -10.07 38.94
N LYS A 694 -50.70 -10.49 37.78
CA LYS A 694 -50.40 -11.80 37.20
C LYS A 694 -49.19 -11.82 36.25
N ASN A 695 -48.77 -10.65 35.77
CA ASN A 695 -47.76 -10.50 34.75
C ASN A 695 -47.19 -9.06 34.75
N TYR A 696 -46.14 -8.80 33.97
CA TYR A 696 -45.45 -7.51 33.89
C TYR A 696 -46.40 -6.37 33.48
N SER A 697 -47.23 -6.59 32.46
CA SER A 697 -48.15 -5.56 31.94
C SER A 697 -49.21 -5.16 32.97
N ASP A 698 -49.75 -6.13 33.69
CA ASP A 698 -50.71 -5.96 34.78
C ASP A 698 -50.06 -5.27 35.98
N ALA A 699 -48.81 -5.62 36.30
CA ALA A 699 -48.03 -4.97 37.34
C ALA A 699 -47.78 -3.49 37.02
N HIS A 700 -47.33 -3.17 35.80
CA HIS A 700 -47.12 -1.79 35.36
C HIS A 700 -48.39 -0.95 35.50
N THR A 701 -49.52 -1.49 35.04
CA THR A 701 -50.83 -0.81 35.13
C THR A 701 -51.28 -0.63 36.59
N THR A 702 -50.97 -1.59 37.46
CA THR A 702 -51.37 -1.57 38.87
C THR A 702 -50.53 -0.60 39.69
N ILE A 703 -49.21 -0.55 39.47
CA ILE A 703 -48.27 0.37 40.15
C ILE A 703 -48.69 1.83 39.96
N GLU A 704 -49.09 2.22 38.74
CA GLU A 704 -49.53 3.59 38.43
C GLU A 704 -50.86 3.97 39.09
N LYS A 705 -51.71 2.98 39.42
CA LYS A 705 -53.05 3.21 40.00
C LYS A 705 -53.07 3.11 41.52
N SER A 706 -52.30 2.19 42.11
CA SER A 706 -52.48 1.79 43.52
C SER A 706 -51.40 2.31 44.48
N TYR A 707 -50.31 2.91 43.99
CA TYR A 707 -49.20 3.45 44.79
C TYR A 707 -48.77 2.53 45.95
N PRO A 708 -48.17 1.36 45.65
CA PRO A 708 -47.79 0.39 46.68
C PRO A 708 -46.67 0.92 47.60
N ASP A 709 -46.72 0.51 48.87
CA ASP A 709 -45.68 0.77 49.88
C ASP A 709 -44.53 -0.25 49.81
N LEU A 710 -44.75 -1.41 49.18
CA LEU A 710 -43.75 -2.44 48.88
C LEU A 710 -44.18 -3.24 47.64
N ILE A 711 -43.23 -3.60 46.79
CA ILE A 711 -43.44 -4.50 45.65
C ILE A 711 -42.68 -5.80 45.89
N ILE A 712 -43.36 -6.94 45.74
CA ILE A 712 -42.79 -8.28 45.77
C ILE A 712 -42.98 -8.88 44.36
N SER A 713 -41.91 -9.23 43.67
CA SER A 713 -41.99 -9.72 42.28
C SER A 713 -41.17 -10.98 42.06
N ASP A 714 -41.71 -11.95 41.32
CA ASP A 714 -40.90 -12.96 40.66
C ASP A 714 -40.02 -12.31 39.57
N ILE A 715 -38.85 -12.89 39.32
CA ILE A 715 -37.92 -12.47 38.26
C ILE A 715 -38.41 -12.94 36.89
N MET A 716 -38.98 -14.13 36.81
CA MET A 716 -39.49 -14.70 35.56
C MET A 716 -40.99 -14.43 35.48
N LEU A 717 -41.39 -13.47 34.65
CA LEU A 717 -42.79 -13.20 34.33
C LEU A 717 -43.07 -13.57 32.85
N PRO A 718 -44.30 -13.93 32.49
CA PRO A 718 -44.62 -14.45 31.16
C PRO A 718 -44.50 -13.44 30.01
N ASP A 719 -44.54 -12.13 30.30
CA ASP A 719 -44.54 -11.03 29.33
C ASP A 719 -43.48 -9.95 29.60
N GLY A 720 -42.48 -10.26 30.45
CA GLY A 720 -41.36 -9.37 30.80
C GLY A 720 -40.53 -9.93 31.96
N SER A 721 -39.49 -9.22 32.40
CA SER A 721 -38.72 -9.64 33.58
C SER A 721 -39.02 -8.79 34.83
N GLY A 722 -39.00 -9.43 36.01
CA GLY A 722 -39.02 -8.72 37.29
C GLY A 722 -37.85 -7.75 37.47
N LEU A 723 -36.71 -7.99 36.80
CA LEU A 723 -35.57 -7.05 36.76
C LEU A 723 -35.86 -5.82 35.88
N GLU A 724 -36.60 -5.98 34.78
CA GLU A 724 -37.07 -4.86 33.97
C GLU A 724 -38.10 -4.04 34.72
N LEU A 725 -38.94 -4.70 35.53
CA LEU A 725 -39.89 -4.02 36.41
C LEU A 725 -39.17 -3.24 37.49
N LEU A 726 -38.13 -3.81 38.11
CA LEU A 726 -37.28 -3.11 39.06
C LEU A 726 -36.64 -1.87 38.42
N LYS A 727 -36.07 -1.98 37.21
CA LYS A 727 -35.53 -0.84 36.46
C LYS A 727 -36.59 0.24 36.24
N TYR A 728 -37.79 -0.16 35.81
CA TYR A 728 -38.91 0.77 35.62
C TYR A 728 -39.27 1.49 36.92
N VAL A 729 -39.44 0.74 38.02
CA VAL A 729 -39.79 1.29 39.33
C VAL A 729 -38.71 2.26 39.82
N LYS A 730 -37.42 1.90 39.73
CA LYS A 730 -36.29 2.70 40.22
C LYS A 730 -35.94 3.90 39.33
N ASN A 731 -36.21 3.84 38.03
CA ASN A 731 -35.95 4.96 37.11
C ASN A 731 -37.11 5.97 37.03
N ASN A 732 -38.31 5.61 37.51
CA ASN A 732 -39.45 6.52 37.51
C ASN A 732 -39.47 7.34 38.83
N PRO A 733 -39.34 8.69 38.78
CA PRO A 733 -39.25 9.53 39.97
C PRO A 733 -40.42 9.39 40.95
N ASN A 734 -41.59 8.99 40.44
CA ASN A 734 -42.80 8.82 41.25
C ASN A 734 -42.82 7.49 42.03
N THR A 735 -42.05 6.48 41.61
CA THR A 735 -42.04 5.13 42.20
C THR A 735 -40.66 4.67 42.67
N ALA A 736 -39.59 5.42 42.36
CA ALA A 736 -38.20 5.07 42.68
C ALA A 736 -37.95 4.83 44.18
N GLN A 737 -38.81 5.44 44.98
CA GLN A 737 -38.79 5.40 46.42
C GLN A 737 -39.47 4.16 47.01
N VAL A 738 -40.24 3.40 46.23
CA VAL A 738 -40.91 2.19 46.69
C VAL A 738 -39.89 1.06 46.83
N PRO A 739 -39.84 0.36 47.99
CA PRO A 739 -38.98 -0.79 48.15
C PRO A 739 -39.45 -1.95 47.26
N VAL A 740 -38.50 -2.70 46.71
CA VAL A 740 -38.76 -3.87 45.84
C VAL A 740 -38.02 -5.09 46.38
N LEU A 741 -38.78 -6.15 46.68
CA LEU A 741 -38.30 -7.48 47.05
C LEU A 741 -38.43 -8.42 45.84
N LEU A 742 -37.33 -9.01 45.38
CA LEU A 742 -37.34 -10.00 44.31
C LEU A 742 -37.39 -11.42 44.87
N LEU A 743 -38.30 -12.25 44.35
CA LEU A 743 -38.36 -13.69 44.58
C LEU A 743 -37.74 -14.40 43.36
N SER A 744 -36.86 -15.38 43.57
CA SER A 744 -36.17 -16.04 42.45
C SER A 744 -35.94 -17.53 42.67
N ALA A 745 -36.13 -18.32 41.61
CA ALA A 745 -35.70 -19.72 41.58
C ALA A 745 -34.19 -19.88 41.27
N LEU A 746 -33.51 -18.84 40.77
CA LEU A 746 -32.07 -18.86 40.48
C LEU A 746 -31.27 -18.38 41.70
N ASP A 747 -30.42 -19.28 42.20
CA ASP A 747 -29.40 -18.99 43.19
C ASP A 747 -28.05 -18.80 42.47
N THR A 748 -27.88 -17.71 41.72
CA THR A 748 -26.56 -17.30 41.17
C THR A 748 -26.13 -15.99 41.81
N ASP A 749 -24.82 -15.87 42.08
CA ASP A 749 -24.24 -14.62 42.55
C ASP A 749 -24.36 -13.53 41.48
N GLU A 750 -24.32 -13.84 40.18
CA GLU A 750 -24.55 -12.83 39.14
C GLU A 750 -25.96 -12.23 39.18
N ALA A 751 -27.01 -13.04 39.38
CA ALA A 751 -28.38 -12.53 39.41
C ALA A 751 -28.64 -11.72 40.70
N LYS A 752 -28.04 -12.11 41.83
CA LYS A 752 -28.07 -11.33 43.07
C LYS A 752 -27.31 -10.01 42.93
N VAL A 753 -26.11 -10.05 42.34
CA VAL A 753 -25.29 -8.86 42.07
C VAL A 753 -25.98 -7.92 41.08
N GLU A 754 -26.62 -8.45 40.03
CA GLU A 754 -27.38 -7.66 39.07
C GLU A 754 -28.62 -7.04 39.72
N GLY A 755 -29.40 -7.80 40.49
CA GLY A 755 -30.53 -7.28 41.26
C GLY A 755 -30.13 -6.18 42.24
N MET A 756 -29.01 -6.35 42.95
CA MET A 756 -28.45 -5.33 43.85
C MET A 756 -27.91 -4.11 43.10
N ARG A 757 -27.24 -4.30 41.95
CA ARG A 757 -26.79 -3.19 41.08
C ARG A 757 -27.96 -2.35 40.57
N LEU A 758 -29.11 -2.99 40.35
CA LEU A 758 -30.36 -2.34 39.95
C LEU A 758 -31.15 -1.79 41.15
N MET A 759 -30.53 -1.73 42.33
CA MET A 759 -31.07 -1.18 43.57
C MET A 759 -32.32 -1.90 44.10
N ALA A 760 -32.43 -3.23 43.93
CA ALA A 760 -33.40 -4.01 44.69
C ALA A 760 -33.14 -3.86 46.19
N ASP A 761 -34.20 -3.68 46.98
CA ASP A 761 -34.07 -3.45 48.43
C ASP A 761 -33.91 -4.77 49.20
N ALA A 762 -34.36 -5.89 48.63
CA ALA A 762 -34.09 -7.22 49.14
C ALA A 762 -34.24 -8.31 48.05
N TYR A 763 -33.67 -9.49 48.29
CA TYR A 763 -33.72 -10.64 47.40
C TYR A 763 -33.95 -11.92 48.21
N LEU A 764 -34.83 -12.82 47.75
CA LEU A 764 -35.15 -14.07 48.43
C LEU A 764 -35.27 -15.24 47.44
N THR A 765 -34.60 -16.37 47.73
CA THR A 765 -34.59 -17.56 46.86
C THR A 765 -35.76 -18.51 47.15
N LYS A 766 -36.34 -19.10 46.10
CA LYS A 766 -37.38 -20.15 46.19
C LYS A 766 -36.70 -21.53 46.26
N PRO A 767 -37.08 -22.43 47.20
CA PRO A 767 -38.11 -22.24 48.23
C PRO A 767 -37.63 -21.36 49.40
N PHE A 768 -38.50 -20.48 49.89
CA PHE A 768 -38.23 -19.57 51.00
C PHE A 768 -39.00 -19.95 52.27
N SER A 769 -38.45 -19.59 53.43
CA SER A 769 -39.15 -19.71 54.71
C SER A 769 -40.13 -18.56 54.92
N VAL A 770 -41.33 -18.87 55.42
CA VAL A 770 -42.39 -17.88 55.74
C VAL A 770 -41.91 -16.87 56.78
N ALA A 771 -41.19 -17.33 57.81
CA ALA A 771 -40.66 -16.47 58.85
C ALA A 771 -39.65 -15.46 58.31
N HIS A 772 -38.79 -15.91 57.38
CA HIS A 772 -37.80 -15.05 56.74
C HIS A 772 -38.47 -14.00 55.85
N LEU A 773 -39.47 -14.40 55.04
CA LEU A 773 -40.23 -13.48 54.20
C LEU A 773 -40.87 -12.35 55.01
N LYS A 774 -41.55 -12.66 56.12
CA LYS A 774 -42.21 -11.66 56.99
C LYS A 774 -41.22 -10.68 57.63
N ALA A 775 -40.08 -11.17 58.11
CA ALA A 775 -39.05 -10.32 58.70
C ALA A 775 -38.50 -9.30 57.68
N VAL A 776 -38.22 -9.74 56.45
CA VAL A 776 -37.73 -8.86 55.38
C VAL A 776 -38.76 -7.79 55.02
N ILE A 777 -40.03 -8.18 54.81
CA ILE A 777 -41.12 -7.24 54.51
C ILE A 777 -41.25 -6.16 55.59
N THR A 778 -41.23 -6.58 56.86
CA THR A 778 -41.36 -5.67 58.01
C THR A 778 -40.25 -4.62 58.05
N ASN A 779 -39.00 -5.05 57.85
CA ASN A 779 -37.84 -4.15 57.88
C ASN A 779 -37.87 -3.13 56.73
N LEU A 780 -38.26 -3.54 55.52
CA LEU A 780 -38.33 -2.65 54.36
C LEU A 780 -39.36 -1.53 54.56
N ILE A 781 -40.55 -1.87 55.08
CA ILE A 781 -41.62 -0.89 55.33
C ILE A 781 -41.22 0.09 56.44
N LEU A 782 -40.63 -0.40 57.54
CA LEU A 782 -40.20 0.43 58.66
C LEU A 782 -39.09 1.42 58.26
N SER A 783 -38.09 0.96 57.52
CA SER A 783 -36.98 1.79 57.03
C SER A 783 -37.49 2.94 56.16
N ARG A 784 -38.45 2.67 55.26
CA ARG A 784 -39.02 3.68 54.37
C ARG A 784 -39.78 4.78 55.12
N LYS A 785 -40.54 4.40 56.16
CA LYS A 785 -41.31 5.34 56.98
C LYS A 785 -40.40 6.36 57.67
N GLN A 786 -39.29 5.91 58.26
CA GLN A 786 -38.32 6.76 58.94
C GLN A 786 -37.63 7.77 58.00
N LEU A 787 -37.36 7.36 56.75
CA LEU A 787 -36.72 8.25 55.76
C LEU A 787 -37.63 9.43 55.39
N LYS A 788 -38.93 9.19 55.20
CA LYS A 788 -39.93 10.21 54.81
C LYS A 788 -40.09 11.30 55.88
N GLU A 789 -40.01 10.93 57.15
CA GLU A 789 -40.12 11.85 58.29
C GLU A 789 -38.90 12.79 58.39
N ARG A 790 -37.71 12.34 58.01
CA ARG A 790 -36.47 13.14 58.06
C ARG A 790 -36.35 14.21 56.96
N TYR A 791 -36.83 13.94 55.74
CA TYR A 791 -36.68 14.88 54.61
C TYR A 791 -37.66 16.05 54.61
N THR A 792 -38.79 15.93 55.31
CA THR A 792 -39.84 16.97 55.32
C THR A 792 -39.49 18.19 56.18
N SER A 793 -38.41 18.13 56.98
CA SER A 793 -38.04 19.16 57.96
C SER A 793 -36.98 20.18 57.47
N ILE A 794 -36.46 20.09 56.24
CA ILE A 794 -35.33 20.91 55.76
C ILE A 794 -35.62 21.54 54.40
N ILE A 795 -36.03 22.82 54.33
CA ILE A 795 -35.98 23.64 53.10
C ILE A 795 -35.36 25.02 53.44
N LYS A 796 -34.19 25.33 52.87
CA LYS A 796 -33.37 26.57 53.04
C LYS A 796 -33.25 27.37 51.70
N PRO A 797 -32.80 28.65 51.73
CA PRO A 797 -32.97 29.64 50.65
C PRO A 797 -32.01 29.56 49.44
N LEU A 798 -32.39 30.27 48.38
CA LEU A 798 -32.06 30.14 46.94
C LEU A 798 -30.62 30.42 46.44
N ASP A 799 -29.58 30.40 47.27
CA ASP A 799 -28.20 30.68 46.79
C ASP A 799 -27.33 29.43 46.70
N THR A 800 -27.94 28.25 46.57
CA THR A 800 -27.24 26.96 46.42
C THR A 800 -28.00 26.03 45.47
N ILE A 801 -28.20 26.47 44.22
CA ILE A 801 -28.71 25.61 43.13
C ILE A 801 -27.52 25.05 42.30
N GLU A 802 -26.35 24.88 42.91
CA GLU A 802 -25.15 24.39 42.19
C GLU A 802 -24.92 22.88 42.32
N GLU A 803 -25.55 22.17 43.28
CA GLU A 803 -25.23 20.75 43.56
C GLU A 803 -26.41 19.77 43.45
N THR A 804 -27.39 20.05 42.58
CA THR A 804 -28.46 19.08 42.29
C THR A 804 -28.61 18.92 40.79
N GLY A 805 -28.81 17.68 40.34
CA GLY A 805 -28.77 17.20 38.94
C GLY A 805 -29.81 17.78 37.98
N TYR A 806 -29.97 19.10 37.99
CA TYR A 806 -30.75 19.86 37.03
C TYR A 806 -29.92 20.10 35.77
N THR A 807 -30.55 19.90 34.61
CA THR A 807 -29.91 20.19 33.33
C THR A 807 -29.67 21.69 33.17
N GLU A 808 -28.72 22.08 32.32
CA GLU A 808 -28.45 23.50 32.00
C GLU A 808 -29.70 24.23 31.49
N GLN A 809 -30.64 23.51 30.87
CA GLN A 809 -31.91 24.05 30.41
C GLN A 809 -32.91 24.27 31.56
N ASP A 810 -32.88 23.41 32.59
CA ASP A 810 -33.70 23.59 33.80
C ASP A 810 -33.17 24.70 34.70
N LYS A 811 -31.84 24.85 34.80
CA LYS A 811 -31.22 25.99 35.50
C LYS A 811 -31.60 27.32 34.84
N ARG A 812 -31.53 27.40 33.51
CA ARG A 812 -31.99 28.60 32.76
C ARG A 812 -33.47 28.88 32.99
N PHE A 813 -34.31 27.85 32.99
CA PHE A 813 -35.74 27.99 33.28
C PHE A 813 -35.99 28.52 34.70
N LEU A 814 -35.33 27.94 35.72
CA LEU A 814 -35.47 28.38 37.12
C LEU A 814 -34.96 29.81 37.31
N HIS A 815 -33.86 30.17 36.65
CA HIS A 815 -33.31 31.52 36.68
C HIS A 815 -34.26 32.54 36.04
N HIS A 816 -34.81 32.24 34.85
CA HIS A 816 -35.78 33.12 34.19
C HIS A 816 -37.09 33.23 34.97
N LEU A 817 -37.59 32.12 35.53
CA LEU A 817 -38.78 32.12 36.38
C LEU A 817 -38.56 32.98 37.63
N ALA A 818 -37.41 32.85 38.29
CA ALA A 818 -37.07 33.66 39.45
C ALA A 818 -36.94 35.15 39.08
N MET A 819 -36.28 35.47 37.96
CA MET A 819 -36.12 36.85 37.46
C MET A 819 -37.47 37.53 37.18
N ILE A 820 -38.37 36.88 36.45
CA ILE A 820 -39.70 37.42 36.11
C ILE A 820 -40.53 37.63 37.37
N VAL A 821 -40.50 36.65 38.30
CA VAL A 821 -41.23 36.77 39.56
C VAL A 821 -40.66 37.92 40.39
N GLU A 822 -39.34 38.00 40.60
CA GLU A 822 -38.70 39.02 41.45
C GLU A 822 -38.83 40.43 40.87
N SER A 823 -38.73 40.62 39.55
CA SER A 823 -38.84 41.94 38.91
C SER A 823 -40.26 42.54 38.96
N ARG A 824 -41.29 41.69 39.02
CA ARG A 824 -42.71 42.09 39.03
C ARG A 824 -43.46 41.68 40.30
N LEU A 825 -42.73 41.41 41.40
CA LEU A 825 -43.28 40.98 42.69
C LEU A 825 -44.41 41.89 43.21
N GLY A 826 -44.29 43.21 42.99
CA GLY A 826 -45.23 44.24 43.42
C GLY A 826 -46.47 44.41 42.54
N ASP A 827 -46.52 43.76 41.36
CA ASP A 827 -47.66 43.88 40.45
C ASP A 827 -48.80 42.95 40.87
N GLN A 828 -49.96 43.51 41.22
CA GLN A 828 -51.14 42.73 41.63
C GLN A 828 -51.74 41.90 40.48
N ARG A 829 -51.43 42.23 39.22
CA ARG A 829 -51.97 41.53 38.03
C ARG A 829 -51.15 40.30 37.62
N LEU A 830 -49.94 40.16 38.16
CA LEU A 830 -49.06 39.04 37.86
C LEU A 830 -49.70 37.71 38.26
N ASN A 831 -50.11 36.93 37.25
CA ASN A 831 -50.76 35.64 37.38
C ASN A 831 -50.02 34.57 36.54
N VAL A 832 -50.49 33.33 36.60
CA VAL A 832 -49.81 32.22 35.93
C VAL A 832 -49.80 32.39 34.40
N GLU A 833 -50.84 32.96 33.81
CA GLU A 833 -50.89 33.27 32.37
C GLU A 833 -49.83 34.30 31.95
N GLU A 834 -49.65 35.36 32.72
CA GLU A 834 -48.63 36.38 32.42
C GLU A 834 -47.22 35.80 32.49
N ILE A 835 -46.92 35.02 33.53
CA ILE A 835 -45.61 34.36 33.70
C ILE A 835 -45.36 33.35 32.56
N ALA A 836 -46.39 32.60 32.16
CA ALA A 836 -46.29 31.63 31.07
C ALA A 836 -46.04 32.33 29.72
N SER A 837 -46.73 33.44 29.45
CA SER A 837 -46.54 34.24 28.25
C SER A 837 -45.15 34.85 28.16
N GLU A 838 -44.63 35.36 29.26
CA GLU A 838 -43.31 36.02 29.33
C GLU A 838 -42.15 35.02 29.23
N LEU A 839 -42.37 33.77 29.66
CA LEU A 839 -41.46 32.65 29.45
C LEU A 839 -41.62 31.97 28.08
N HIS A 840 -42.57 32.42 27.25
CA HIS A 840 -42.94 31.81 25.97
C HIS A 840 -43.29 30.31 26.06
N ILE A 841 -43.94 29.89 27.15
CA ILE A 841 -44.37 28.50 27.36
C ILE A 841 -45.86 28.41 27.70
N SER A 842 -46.47 27.24 27.45
CA SER A 842 -47.86 27.02 27.83
C SER A 842 -48.05 26.95 29.36
N ARG A 843 -49.22 27.35 29.86
CA ARG A 843 -49.59 27.27 31.29
C ARG A 843 -49.38 25.86 31.88
N VAL A 844 -49.71 24.82 31.12
CA VAL A 844 -49.55 23.42 31.54
C VAL A 844 -48.08 23.04 31.68
N GLN A 845 -47.23 23.49 30.75
CA GLN A 845 -45.79 23.24 30.82
C GLN A 845 -45.13 24.00 31.98
N LEU A 846 -45.57 25.23 32.27
CA LEU A 846 -45.11 25.98 33.44
C LEU A 846 -45.44 25.23 34.74
N TYR A 847 -46.68 24.80 34.93
CA TYR A 847 -47.08 24.00 36.10
C TYR A 847 -46.29 22.69 36.21
N ARG A 848 -46.12 21.98 35.08
CA ARG A 848 -45.38 20.71 35.05
C ARG A 848 -43.91 20.91 35.41
N LYS A 849 -43.25 21.92 34.84
CA LYS A 849 -41.83 22.21 35.14
C LYS A 849 -41.66 22.72 36.57
N THR A 850 -42.50 23.63 37.06
CA THR A 850 -42.40 24.13 38.45
C THR A 850 -42.67 23.02 39.47
N LYS A 851 -43.67 22.16 39.25
CA LYS A 851 -43.95 21.02 40.15
C LYS A 851 -42.85 19.97 40.10
N SER A 852 -42.30 19.69 38.92
CA SER A 852 -41.21 18.72 38.78
C SER A 852 -39.89 19.19 39.39
N LEU A 853 -39.58 20.49 39.27
CA LEU A 853 -38.27 21.04 39.65
C LEU A 853 -38.24 21.63 41.07
N LEU A 854 -39.36 22.20 41.55
CA LEU A 854 -39.43 22.87 42.85
C LEU A 854 -40.41 22.18 43.82
N ASN A 855 -41.09 21.12 43.36
CA ASN A 855 -42.07 20.35 44.12
C ASN A 855 -43.20 21.19 44.77
N CYS A 856 -43.54 22.32 44.16
CA CYS A 856 -44.62 23.22 44.59
C CYS A 856 -45.41 23.74 43.39
N SER A 857 -46.58 24.35 43.63
CA SER A 857 -47.36 24.98 42.56
C SER A 857 -46.81 26.37 42.21
N VAL A 858 -47.08 26.87 41.00
CA VAL A 858 -46.63 28.20 40.54
C VAL A 858 -47.16 29.32 41.44
N ASN A 859 -48.42 29.19 41.90
CA ASN A 859 -49.03 30.14 42.83
C ASN A 859 -48.40 30.07 44.22
N ASP A 860 -48.07 28.86 44.70
CA ASP A 860 -47.37 28.70 45.99
C ASP A 860 -45.97 29.31 45.92
N TYR A 861 -45.27 29.15 44.80
CA TYR A 861 -43.96 29.76 44.58
C TYR A 861 -44.03 31.30 44.62
N LEU A 862 -44.99 31.91 43.91
CA LEU A 862 -45.24 33.35 43.92
C LEU A 862 -45.55 33.85 45.33
N LEU A 863 -46.44 33.15 46.04
CA LEU A 863 -46.85 33.49 47.40
C LEU A 863 -45.66 33.43 48.37
N GLN A 864 -44.86 32.38 48.30
CA GLN A 864 -43.67 32.22 49.13
C GLN A 864 -42.64 33.33 48.88
N ARG A 865 -42.47 33.75 47.62
CA ARG A 865 -41.56 34.85 47.26
C ARG A 865 -42.02 36.20 47.80
N ARG A 866 -43.29 36.54 47.61
CA ARG A 866 -43.88 37.78 48.18
C ARG A 866 -43.78 37.79 49.71
N LEU A 867 -44.08 36.67 50.37
CA LEU A 867 -43.95 36.54 51.82
C LEU A 867 -42.50 36.63 52.31
N LYS A 868 -41.54 36.08 51.56
CA LYS A 868 -40.11 36.20 51.90
C LYS A 868 -39.61 37.65 51.75
N LYS A 869 -39.96 38.33 50.65
CA LYS A 869 -39.63 39.76 50.46
C LYS A 869 -40.28 40.65 51.52
N SER A 870 -41.50 40.30 51.95
CA SER A 870 -42.19 41.01 53.03
C SER A 870 -41.40 41.05 54.33
N LYS A 871 -40.67 39.96 54.68
CA LYS A 871 -39.80 39.96 55.86
C LYS A 871 -38.72 41.04 55.78
N HIS A 872 -38.13 41.25 54.61
CA HIS A 872 -37.12 42.27 54.41
C HIS A 872 -37.70 43.69 54.50
N LEU A 873 -38.86 43.93 53.88
CA LEU A 873 -39.55 45.23 53.95
C LEU A 873 -40.06 45.56 55.37
N ILE A 874 -40.37 44.54 56.18
CA ILE A 874 -40.67 44.72 57.61
C ILE A 874 -39.44 45.22 58.38
N LEU A 875 -38.24 44.75 58.04
CA LEU A 875 -36.97 45.18 58.65
C LEU A 875 -36.59 46.61 58.26
N GLU A 876 -36.96 47.05 57.05
CA GLU A 876 -36.77 48.43 56.57
C GLU A 876 -37.76 49.44 57.18
N GLY A 877 -38.66 49.01 58.07
CA GLY A 877 -39.50 49.89 58.89
C GLY A 877 -40.87 50.27 58.31
N LEU A 878 -41.22 49.83 57.10
CA LEU A 878 -42.50 50.13 56.43
C LEU A 878 -43.73 49.66 57.21
N THR A 879 -44.88 50.32 57.02
CA THR A 879 -46.15 49.90 57.64
C THR A 879 -46.74 48.67 56.95
N ILE A 880 -47.56 47.88 57.66
CA ILE A 880 -48.12 46.62 57.12
C ILE A 880 -48.96 46.85 55.86
N ASN A 881 -49.66 47.99 55.77
CA ASN A 881 -50.44 48.37 54.59
C ASN A 881 -49.54 48.68 53.39
N GLU A 882 -48.50 49.50 53.59
CA GLU A 882 -47.52 49.82 52.53
C GLU A 882 -46.75 48.59 52.06
N ILE A 883 -46.46 47.65 52.97
CA ILE A 883 -45.81 46.39 52.60
C ILE A 883 -46.75 45.60 51.71
N ALA A 884 -47.99 45.34 52.12
CA ALA A 884 -48.95 44.58 51.33
C ALA A 884 -49.13 45.14 49.91
N GLU A 885 -49.13 46.47 49.77
CA GLU A 885 -49.18 47.14 48.47
C GLU A 885 -47.88 46.91 47.65
N LYS A 886 -46.70 47.11 48.25
CA LYS A 886 -45.39 46.93 47.58
C LYS A 886 -45.09 45.51 47.09
N ILE A 887 -45.68 44.48 47.72
CA ILE A 887 -45.50 43.08 47.31
C ILE A 887 -46.72 42.51 46.58
N GLY A 888 -47.63 43.37 46.09
CA GLY A 888 -48.69 42.97 45.16
C GLY A 888 -49.80 42.11 45.78
N PHE A 889 -50.08 42.25 47.09
CA PHE A 889 -51.24 41.63 47.72
C PHE A 889 -52.50 42.50 47.55
N SER A 890 -53.65 41.88 47.27
CA SER A 890 -54.93 42.57 47.06
C SER A 890 -55.54 43.16 48.34
N SER A 891 -55.17 42.67 49.52
CA SER A 891 -55.53 43.30 50.80
C SER A 891 -54.50 43.04 51.91
N PRO A 892 -54.31 43.99 52.86
CA PRO A 892 -53.44 43.80 54.02
C PRO A 892 -53.87 42.65 54.93
N THR A 893 -55.17 42.36 55.00
CA THR A 893 -55.73 41.27 55.81
C THR A 893 -55.36 39.91 55.25
N TYR A 894 -55.41 39.76 53.92
CA TYR A 894 -55.00 38.52 53.25
C TYR A 894 -53.49 38.28 53.40
N PHE A 895 -52.69 39.33 53.29
CA PHE A 895 -51.25 39.27 53.57
C PHE A 895 -50.95 38.79 55.00
N ALA A 896 -51.63 39.34 56.01
CA ALA A 896 -51.38 38.96 57.41
C ALA A 896 -51.74 37.49 57.72
N ALA A 897 -52.82 36.97 57.11
CA ALA A 897 -53.22 35.57 57.25
C ALA A 897 -52.23 34.61 56.56
N ALA A 898 -51.78 34.95 55.34
CA ALA A 898 -50.80 34.16 54.60
C ALA A 898 -49.44 34.14 55.30
N PHE A 899 -49.00 35.28 55.86
CA PHE A 899 -47.74 35.37 56.61
C PHE A 899 -47.78 34.54 57.90
N LYS A 900 -48.89 34.57 58.65
CA LYS A 900 -49.08 33.75 59.86
C LYS A 900 -49.09 32.25 59.54
N LYS A 901 -49.76 31.85 58.45
CA LYS A 901 -49.80 30.44 58.02
C LYS A 901 -48.40 29.91 57.67
N GLN A 902 -47.57 30.74 57.03
CA GLN A 902 -46.24 30.32 56.57
C GLN A 902 -45.18 30.36 57.68
N PHE A 903 -45.23 31.34 58.59
CA PHE A 903 -44.16 31.56 59.58
C PHE A 903 -44.60 31.37 61.03
N GLY A 904 -45.85 30.94 61.28
CA GLY A 904 -46.40 30.67 62.60
C GLY A 904 -46.82 31.90 63.40
N ILE A 905 -46.38 33.11 63.03
CA ILE A 905 -46.62 34.37 63.76
C ILE A 905 -47.14 35.49 62.84
N THR A 906 -47.84 36.48 63.40
CA THR A 906 -48.38 37.60 62.59
C THR A 906 -47.28 38.59 62.18
N PRO A 907 -47.43 39.32 61.05
CA PRO A 907 -46.45 40.33 60.63
C PRO A 907 -46.18 41.40 61.70
N THR A 908 -47.22 41.80 62.43
CA THR A 908 -47.12 42.79 63.53
C THR A 908 -46.32 42.25 64.71
N ALA A 909 -46.46 40.96 65.03
CA ALA A 909 -45.68 40.30 66.06
C ALA A 909 -44.21 40.16 65.62
N PHE A 910 -43.97 39.77 64.37
CA PHE A 910 -42.63 39.70 63.80
C PHE A 910 -41.92 41.07 63.80
N LYS A 911 -42.61 42.17 63.44
CA LYS A 911 -42.05 43.53 63.51
C LYS A 911 -41.67 43.94 64.93
N LYS A 912 -42.48 43.57 65.94
CA LYS A 912 -42.19 43.83 67.37
C LYS A 912 -41.00 43.00 67.89
N ASP A 913 -40.87 41.75 67.46
CA ASP A 913 -39.77 40.87 67.88
C ASP A 913 -38.43 41.33 67.33
N VAL A 914 -38.41 41.87 66.10
CA VAL A 914 -37.18 42.40 65.52
C VAL A 914 -36.81 43.78 66.07
N LEU A 915 -37.77 44.65 66.41
CA LEU A 915 -37.49 45.94 67.06
C LEU A 915 -37.07 45.83 68.55
N LYS A 916 -37.12 44.63 69.16
CA LYS A 916 -36.68 44.35 70.54
C LYS A 916 -35.26 43.77 70.63
N ARG A 917 -34.68 43.36 69.52
CA ARG A 917 -33.27 42.98 69.38
C ARG A 917 -32.52 44.13 68.72
#